data_AF-A0A5J4W5E9-F1
#
_entry.id   AF-A0A5J4W5E9-F1
#
_cell.length_a   1.000
_cell.length_b   1.000
_cell.length_c   1.000
_cell.angle_alpha   90.00
_cell.angle_beta   90.00
_cell.angle_gamma   90.00
#
_symmetry.space_group_name_H-M   'P 1'
#
loop_
_entity.id
_entity.type
_entity.pdbx_description
1 polymer ?
#
loop_
_entity_poly.entity_id
_entity_poly.type
_entity_poly.pdbx_seq_one_letter_code
_entity_poly.pdbx_strand_id
1 'polypeptide(L)'
;MTKQSHTAELELPKDVFYRSPLLTDMYQLTMMYAYFKNQMHQQHAVFELFFRKCPFSGEYTIFAGLRTALEFLQALKFSDSDIAYVRKIIPQAEDEFFTYLRQVDASQLNVYSLREGTICFPNVPLLIIEGPLAVAQLIETSLLNIIGFPTLVCTNATRMRVAAGQDKVLMEFGLRRAQAADGGMSASLYAIMGGFDKTSNVLAGKEYNIEVSGTHAHAFVMSFSSMSDVKNRMIKSALPKQVEKKKDEKIQEQEEVNFVDLVWEKSLRIQSILMQQLNIPPLASSPPINSSSDTTKFDQNTQIFQPLTKTPLPPSSPNTPIIIDEPKSPSKTKLLSPSQLHSSPPPISPGPPAPVVNEGELAAFTSYAVSFPYQFCALVDTYNTLRSGVPNFLSVASTLLDLGYPPSSIRLDSGDLAYLSKEAKKMFNFVADELNQEDLKKCKVVASNDINEDILYSLKRQDHQIDIFGIGTNLVTCQKQPALGCVYKLVELEGKPRIKISNDVKKTTLPCKKFAYRLLSAQKVPLLDVIIPPSPDRIVSLSSGDKEKEKQQTNIPQKGKKFLCCHPYEEKYRSFVQPFDIISLHNLVWSNGHVRNDALQSVHEVQAFIHKQITRMRTDHLRPDNPTPYKVSVTQDYYNFMHQLIEQNAPIETLND
;
A
#
# COMPACT_ATOMS: atom_id res chain seq x y z
N MET A 1 -19.23 -14.04 -40.94
CA MET A 1 -19.71 -13.63 -39.61
C MET A 1 -18.87 -12.46 -39.13
N THR A 2 -19.39 -11.26 -39.33
CA THR A 2 -18.80 -9.96 -38.98
C THR A 2 -18.77 -9.80 -37.46
N LYS A 3 -17.57 -9.69 -36.88
CA LYS A 3 -17.40 -9.34 -35.46
C LYS A 3 -17.81 -7.87 -35.29
N GLN A 4 -18.97 -7.62 -34.69
CA GLN A 4 -19.34 -6.29 -34.21
C GLN A 4 -18.30 -5.86 -33.16
N SER A 5 -17.59 -4.75 -33.43
CA SER A 5 -16.74 -4.09 -32.46
C SER A 5 -17.63 -3.32 -31.49
N HIS A 6 -17.99 -3.96 -30.38
CA HIS A 6 -18.68 -3.28 -29.29
C HIS A 6 -17.67 -2.43 -28.53
N THR A 7 -17.94 -1.13 -28.43
CA THR A 7 -17.20 -0.11 -27.67
C THR A 7 -17.92 0.15 -26.35
N ALA A 8 -17.20 0.30 -25.24
CA ALA A 8 -17.75 0.69 -23.95
C ALA A 8 -17.29 2.11 -23.60
N GLU A 9 -18.19 2.94 -23.08
CA GLU A 9 -17.84 4.18 -22.39
C GLU A 9 -17.58 3.86 -20.92
N LEU A 10 -16.44 4.29 -20.37
CA LEU A 10 -16.24 4.21 -18.93
C LEU A 10 -17.07 5.30 -18.26
N GLU A 11 -17.82 4.92 -17.22
CA GLU A 11 -18.38 5.90 -16.30
C GLU A 11 -17.23 6.63 -15.60
N LEU A 12 -17.12 7.92 -15.85
CA LEU A 12 -16.08 8.75 -15.24
C LEU A 12 -16.55 9.19 -13.84
N PRO A 13 -15.76 8.94 -12.77
CA PRO A 13 -16.04 9.48 -11.43
C PRO A 13 -16.28 11.00 -11.47
N LYS A 14 -17.16 11.57 -10.64
CA LYS A 14 -17.37 13.03 -10.63
C LYS A 14 -16.18 13.73 -9.96
N ASP A 15 -15.74 14.86 -10.52
CA ASP A 15 -14.73 15.77 -9.97
C ASP A 15 -13.35 15.16 -9.65
N VAL A 16 -12.57 14.85 -10.68
CA VAL A 16 -11.18 14.38 -10.47
C VAL A 16 -10.13 15.19 -11.23
N PHE A 17 -9.14 15.68 -10.48
CA PHE A 17 -8.12 16.64 -10.91
C PHE A 17 -7.20 16.11 -12.03
N TYR A 18 -6.97 14.80 -12.11
CA TYR A 18 -6.05 14.19 -13.08
C TYR A 18 -6.55 14.15 -14.53
N ARG A 19 -7.63 14.88 -14.86
CA ARG A 19 -8.25 14.90 -16.19
C ARG A 19 -7.87 16.10 -17.05
N SER A 20 -7.26 17.13 -16.46
CA SER A 20 -6.84 18.30 -17.23
C SER A 20 -5.60 17.96 -18.06
N PRO A 21 -5.54 18.33 -19.36
CA PRO A 21 -4.31 18.30 -20.14
C PRO A 21 -3.19 19.17 -19.55
N LEU A 22 -3.52 20.10 -18.63
CA LEU A 22 -2.56 20.91 -17.89
C LEU A 22 -1.89 20.17 -16.72
N LEU A 23 -2.28 18.92 -16.42
CA LEU A 23 -1.49 18.04 -15.55
C LEU A 23 -0.25 17.55 -16.33
N THR A 24 0.62 18.48 -16.64
CA THR A 24 1.76 18.31 -17.52
C THR A 24 2.86 19.30 -17.13
N ASP A 25 4.08 19.06 -17.59
CA ASP A 25 5.16 20.02 -17.38
C ASP A 25 5.13 21.11 -18.46
N MET A 26 5.54 22.34 -18.12
CA MET A 26 5.56 23.47 -19.07
C MET A 26 6.28 23.15 -20.38
N TYR A 27 7.37 22.38 -20.32
CA TYR A 27 8.14 22.03 -21.51
C TYR A 27 7.37 21.14 -22.49
N GLN A 28 6.33 20.43 -22.06
CA GLN A 28 5.48 19.65 -22.96
C GLN A 28 4.70 20.57 -23.89
N LEU A 29 4.13 21.66 -23.36
CA LEU A 29 3.39 22.66 -24.15
C LEU A 29 4.31 23.44 -25.10
N THR A 30 5.52 23.79 -24.67
CA THR A 30 6.48 24.48 -25.54
C THR A 30 7.01 23.58 -26.65
N MET A 31 7.24 22.28 -26.39
CA MET A 31 7.57 21.31 -27.43
C MET A 31 6.41 21.09 -28.40
N MET A 32 5.16 20.99 -27.91
CA MET A 32 3.99 20.91 -28.80
C MET A 32 3.91 22.11 -29.74
N TYR A 33 4.12 23.33 -29.22
CA TYR A 33 4.15 24.53 -30.05
C TYR A 33 5.31 24.50 -31.06
N ALA A 34 6.50 24.06 -30.66
CA ALA A 34 7.63 23.89 -31.58
C ALA A 34 7.32 22.86 -32.67
N TYR A 35 6.69 21.73 -32.35
CA TYR A 35 6.23 20.75 -33.34
C TYR A 35 5.14 21.33 -34.25
N PHE A 36 4.25 22.16 -33.72
CA PHE A 36 3.23 22.84 -34.50
C PHE A 36 3.87 23.76 -35.54
N LYS A 37 4.78 24.64 -35.11
CA LYS A 37 5.57 25.54 -35.96
C LYS A 37 6.35 24.83 -37.05
N ASN A 38 6.93 23.68 -36.74
CA ASN A 38 7.68 22.86 -37.69
C ASN A 38 6.79 21.91 -38.52
N GLN A 39 5.46 21.99 -38.38
CA GLN A 39 4.50 21.12 -39.07
C GLN A 39 4.74 19.61 -38.79
N MET A 40 5.31 19.30 -37.62
CA MET A 40 5.60 17.93 -37.17
C MET A 40 4.52 17.38 -36.23
N HIS A 41 3.63 18.22 -35.73
CA HIS A 41 2.65 17.86 -34.68
C HIS A 41 1.73 16.68 -35.05
N GLN A 42 1.44 16.48 -36.34
CA GLN A 42 0.64 15.36 -36.87
C GLN A 42 1.47 14.14 -37.30
N GLN A 43 2.79 14.20 -37.24
CA GLN A 43 3.63 13.06 -37.62
C GLN A 43 3.33 11.86 -36.74
N HIS A 44 3.32 10.69 -37.34
CA HIS A 44 3.06 9.45 -36.65
C HIS A 44 4.26 9.05 -35.77
N ALA A 45 4.05 8.99 -34.46
CA ALA A 45 5.07 8.69 -33.48
C ALA A 45 4.69 7.46 -32.64
N VAL A 46 5.70 6.73 -32.18
CA VAL A 46 5.55 5.65 -31.20
C VAL A 46 6.39 5.96 -29.97
N PHE A 47 5.74 5.98 -28.83
CA PHE A 47 6.35 6.11 -27.52
C PHE A 47 6.12 4.87 -26.67
N GLU A 48 7.06 4.57 -25.77
CA GLU A 48 6.96 3.46 -24.83
C GLU A 48 7.19 3.95 -23.40
N LEU A 49 6.31 3.52 -22.49
CA LEU A 49 6.44 3.74 -21.05
C LEU A 49 6.96 2.46 -20.40
N PHE A 50 8.09 2.52 -19.70
CA PHE A 50 8.68 1.38 -18.98
C PHE A 50 9.45 1.84 -17.74
N PHE A 51 10.00 0.93 -16.96
CA PHE A 51 10.88 1.26 -15.81
C PHE A 51 12.21 0.52 -15.92
N ARG A 52 13.24 0.98 -15.20
CA ARG A 52 14.62 0.48 -15.36
C ARG A 52 15.10 -0.47 -14.25
N LYS A 53 14.44 -0.45 -13.09
CA LYS A 53 14.79 -1.27 -11.92
C LYS A 53 13.52 -1.66 -11.19
N CYS A 54 13.41 -2.93 -10.79
CA CYS A 54 12.34 -3.34 -9.89
C CYS A 54 12.47 -2.58 -8.54
N PRO A 55 11.34 -2.21 -7.93
CA PRO A 55 11.34 -1.45 -6.69
C PRO A 55 11.71 -2.34 -5.50
N PHE A 56 12.03 -1.69 -4.38
CA PHE A 56 12.23 -2.32 -3.05
C PHE A 56 13.39 -3.32 -2.98
N SER A 57 14.34 -3.24 -3.92
CA SER A 57 15.42 -4.23 -4.12
C SER A 57 14.91 -5.65 -4.45
N GLY A 58 13.68 -5.76 -4.97
CA GLY A 58 13.12 -7.00 -5.50
C GLY A 58 13.47 -7.24 -6.97
N GLU A 59 12.98 -8.34 -7.54
CA GLU A 59 13.18 -8.73 -8.95
C GLU A 59 11.86 -8.88 -9.73
N TYR A 60 10.77 -8.34 -9.18
CA TYR A 60 9.49 -8.28 -9.87
C TYR A 60 8.72 -7.00 -9.55
N THR A 61 7.76 -6.67 -10.39
CA THR A 61 6.87 -5.50 -10.25
C THR A 61 5.48 -5.90 -10.72
N ILE A 62 4.43 -5.37 -10.10
CA ILE A 62 3.04 -5.65 -10.48
C ILE A 62 2.48 -4.42 -11.19
N PHE A 63 2.26 -4.54 -12.50
CA PHE A 63 1.72 -3.45 -13.30
C PHE A 63 0.31 -3.06 -12.84
N ALA A 64 0.10 -1.76 -12.57
CA ALA A 64 -1.18 -1.19 -12.20
C ALA A 64 -1.29 0.28 -12.65
N GLY A 65 -2.51 0.82 -12.64
CA GLY A 65 -2.82 2.19 -13.07
C GLY A 65 -3.52 2.28 -14.42
N LEU A 66 -3.83 1.14 -15.06
CA LEU A 66 -4.39 1.11 -16.40
C LEU A 66 -5.79 1.74 -16.43
N ARG A 67 -6.64 1.43 -15.45
CA ARG A 67 -7.98 2.01 -15.33
C ARG A 67 -7.94 3.54 -15.35
N THR A 68 -7.17 4.13 -14.44
CA THR A 68 -7.03 5.58 -14.33
C THR A 68 -6.40 6.20 -15.58
N ALA A 69 -5.46 5.50 -16.24
CA ALA A 69 -4.88 5.97 -17.50
C ALA A 69 -5.92 6.04 -18.63
N LEU A 70 -6.81 5.05 -18.74
CA LEU A 70 -7.87 5.06 -19.75
C LEU A 70 -8.95 6.11 -19.46
N GLU A 71 -9.30 6.32 -18.18
CA GLU A 71 -10.18 7.40 -17.75
C GLU A 71 -9.61 8.79 -18.09
N PHE A 72 -8.30 8.98 -17.91
CA PHE A 72 -7.60 10.19 -18.32
C PHE A 72 -7.67 10.40 -19.84
N LEU A 73 -7.37 9.38 -20.65
CA LEU A 73 -7.44 9.48 -22.11
C LEU A 73 -8.85 9.81 -22.60
N GLN A 74 -9.88 9.24 -21.98
CA GLN A 74 -11.28 9.54 -22.29
C GLN A 74 -11.68 10.98 -21.96
N ALA A 75 -11.09 11.56 -20.91
CA ALA A 75 -11.38 12.92 -20.48
C ALA A 75 -10.45 13.98 -21.11
N LEU A 76 -9.41 13.57 -21.85
CA LEU A 76 -8.37 14.46 -22.36
C LEU A 76 -8.91 15.47 -23.37
N LYS A 77 -9.26 16.67 -22.90
CA LYS A 77 -9.65 17.83 -23.72
C LYS A 77 -9.27 19.13 -23.01
N PHE A 78 -8.81 20.13 -23.76
CA PHE A 78 -8.58 21.47 -23.20
C PHE A 78 -9.92 22.20 -23.03
N SER A 79 -10.16 22.74 -21.84
CA SER A 79 -11.27 23.68 -21.61
C SER A 79 -10.93 25.08 -22.13
N ASP A 80 -11.94 25.93 -22.33
CA ASP A 80 -11.71 27.33 -22.70
C ASP A 80 -10.86 28.09 -21.67
N SER A 81 -11.02 27.77 -20.37
CA SER A 81 -10.16 28.31 -19.32
C SER A 81 -8.72 27.84 -19.42
N ASP A 82 -8.49 26.57 -19.80
CA ASP A 82 -7.13 26.06 -20.01
C ASP A 82 -6.48 26.79 -21.18
N ILE A 83 -7.17 26.95 -22.31
CA ILE A 83 -6.66 27.67 -23.48
C ILE A 83 -6.33 29.13 -23.15
N ALA A 84 -7.20 29.82 -22.41
CA ALA A 84 -6.95 31.18 -21.96
C ALA A 84 -5.68 31.27 -21.09
N TYR A 85 -5.45 30.29 -20.22
CA TYR A 85 -4.23 30.21 -19.41
C TYR A 85 -2.99 29.90 -20.25
N VAL A 86 -3.05 28.94 -21.18
CA VAL A 86 -1.93 28.60 -22.08
C VAL A 86 -1.52 29.82 -22.90
N ARG A 87 -2.48 30.62 -23.38
CA ARG A 87 -2.22 31.88 -24.10
C ARG A 87 -1.44 32.89 -23.26
N LYS A 88 -1.69 32.94 -21.95
CA LYS A 88 -0.96 33.82 -21.03
C LYS A 88 0.49 33.38 -20.83
N ILE A 89 0.76 32.07 -20.79
CA ILE A 89 2.10 31.53 -20.50
C ILE A 89 2.94 31.28 -21.77
N ILE A 90 2.33 31.25 -22.96
CA ILE A 90 3.00 31.20 -24.28
C ILE A 90 2.49 32.36 -25.16
N PRO A 91 2.76 33.63 -24.80
CA PRO A 91 2.23 34.80 -25.51
C PRO A 91 2.72 34.93 -26.96
N GLN A 92 3.81 34.24 -27.31
CA GLN A 92 4.40 34.23 -28.66
C GLN A 92 3.77 33.19 -29.61
N ALA A 93 2.81 32.38 -29.15
CA ALA A 93 2.12 31.42 -30.00
C ALA A 93 1.02 32.08 -30.83
N GLU A 94 0.84 31.66 -32.09
CA GLU A 94 -0.21 32.20 -32.95
C GLU A 94 -1.61 31.64 -32.61
N ASP A 95 -2.65 32.34 -33.06
CA ASP A 95 -4.05 31.97 -32.82
C ASP A 95 -4.42 30.58 -33.36
N GLU A 96 -3.76 30.15 -34.44
CA GLU A 96 -3.90 28.83 -35.04
C GLU A 96 -3.46 27.71 -34.08
N PHE A 97 -2.41 27.94 -33.27
CA PHE A 97 -1.98 26.95 -32.26
C PHE A 97 -3.05 26.76 -31.19
N PHE A 98 -3.67 27.84 -30.70
CA PHE A 98 -4.76 27.74 -29.73
C PHE A 98 -6.03 27.13 -30.32
N THR A 99 -6.26 27.33 -31.63
CA THR A 99 -7.34 26.65 -32.35
C THR A 99 -7.06 25.15 -32.45
N TYR A 100 -5.82 24.76 -32.74
CA TYR A 100 -5.37 23.37 -32.70
C TYR A 100 -5.53 22.74 -31.31
N LEU A 101 -5.12 23.41 -30.23
CA LEU A 101 -5.27 22.87 -28.88
C LEU A 101 -6.72 22.55 -28.49
N ARG A 102 -7.71 23.31 -28.99
CA ARG A 102 -9.13 22.99 -28.77
C ARG A 102 -9.59 21.68 -29.43
N GLN A 103 -8.86 21.23 -30.45
CA GLN A 103 -9.14 20.00 -31.19
C GLN A 103 -8.34 18.80 -30.63
N VAL A 104 -7.42 19.04 -29.69
CA VAL A 104 -6.61 17.97 -29.11
C VAL A 104 -7.48 17.07 -28.23
N ASP A 105 -7.52 15.79 -28.59
CA ASP A 105 -8.05 14.70 -27.80
C ASP A 105 -7.26 13.40 -28.06
N ALA A 106 -7.64 12.30 -27.40
CA ALA A 106 -6.99 11.01 -27.54
C ALA A 106 -7.56 10.14 -28.69
N SER A 107 -8.42 10.68 -29.57
CA SER A 107 -9.15 9.87 -30.56
C SER A 107 -8.26 9.19 -31.60
N GLN A 108 -7.16 9.86 -31.98
CA GLN A 108 -6.18 9.38 -32.96
C GLN A 108 -5.05 8.54 -32.34
N LEU A 109 -5.12 8.27 -31.03
CA LEU A 109 -4.15 7.41 -30.36
C LEU A 109 -4.59 5.94 -30.44
N ASN A 110 -3.60 5.06 -30.60
CA ASN A 110 -3.70 3.66 -30.25
C ASN A 110 -2.80 3.40 -29.05
N VAL A 111 -3.35 2.76 -28.00
CA VAL A 111 -2.57 2.38 -26.81
C VAL A 111 -2.61 0.88 -26.64
N TYR A 112 -1.44 0.27 -26.56
CA TYR A 112 -1.25 -1.11 -26.17
C TYR A 112 -0.72 -1.15 -24.74
N SER A 113 -1.22 -2.08 -23.94
CA SER A 113 -0.86 -2.19 -22.53
C SER A 113 -0.64 -3.63 -22.11
N LEU A 114 0.20 -3.83 -21.10
CA LEU A 114 0.10 -5.01 -20.26
C LEU A 114 -1.30 -5.11 -19.65
N ARG A 115 -1.76 -6.33 -19.37
CA ARG A 115 -2.95 -6.52 -18.53
C ARG A 115 -2.64 -6.06 -17.10
N GLU A 116 -3.54 -5.30 -16.48
CA GLU A 116 -3.41 -4.90 -15.08
C GLU A 116 -3.24 -6.13 -14.15
N GLY A 117 -2.34 -6.04 -13.17
CA GLY A 117 -1.93 -7.16 -12.32
C GLY A 117 -0.86 -8.08 -12.93
N THR A 118 -0.34 -7.78 -14.13
CA THR A 118 0.76 -8.55 -14.72
C THR A 118 2.06 -8.34 -13.94
N ILE A 119 2.74 -9.43 -13.56
CA ILE A 119 4.13 -9.37 -13.14
C ILE A 119 4.95 -8.87 -14.33
N CYS A 120 5.64 -7.75 -14.19
CA CYS A 120 6.44 -7.10 -15.23
C CYS A 120 7.87 -6.85 -14.75
N PHE A 121 8.76 -6.58 -15.72
CA PHE A 121 10.21 -6.52 -15.50
C PHE A 121 10.83 -5.29 -16.18
N PRO A 122 12.04 -4.89 -15.78
CA PRO A 122 12.70 -3.72 -16.35
C PRO A 122 12.83 -3.78 -17.87
N ASN A 123 12.68 -2.60 -18.51
CA ASN A 123 12.78 -2.39 -19.95
C ASN A 123 11.68 -3.06 -20.81
N VAL A 124 10.78 -3.84 -20.22
CA VAL A 124 9.57 -4.29 -20.91
C VAL A 124 8.57 -3.12 -20.96
N PRO A 125 8.04 -2.75 -22.15
CA PRO A 125 7.03 -1.70 -22.24
C PRO A 125 5.81 -2.05 -21.39
N LEU A 126 5.42 -1.15 -20.49
CA LEU A 126 4.15 -1.22 -19.76
C LEU A 126 3.02 -0.74 -20.68
N LEU A 127 3.24 0.42 -21.32
CA LEU A 127 2.38 1.01 -22.33
C LEU A 127 3.17 1.27 -23.62
N ILE A 128 2.52 1.11 -24.76
CA ILE A 128 3.00 1.52 -26.09
C ILE A 128 1.95 2.45 -26.67
N ILE A 129 2.33 3.69 -26.96
CA ILE A 129 1.44 4.75 -27.44
C ILE A 129 1.83 5.05 -28.89
N GLU A 130 0.85 5.03 -29.78
CA GLU A 130 1.01 5.24 -31.21
C GLU A 130 0.00 6.30 -31.68
N GLY A 131 0.45 7.33 -32.41
CA GLY A 131 -0.44 8.38 -32.92
C GLY A 131 0.28 9.70 -33.22
N PRO A 132 -0.44 10.84 -33.31
CA PRO A 132 0.15 12.15 -33.59
C PRO A 132 1.20 12.57 -32.55
N LEU A 133 2.38 12.99 -33.02
CA LEU A 133 3.56 13.31 -32.20
C LEU A 133 3.24 14.28 -31.06
N ALA A 134 2.53 15.38 -31.33
CA ALA A 134 2.25 16.38 -30.31
C ALA A 134 1.32 15.86 -29.22
N VAL A 135 0.31 15.06 -29.56
CA VAL A 135 -0.63 14.47 -28.59
C VAL A 135 0.06 13.37 -27.78
N ALA A 136 0.81 12.48 -28.43
CA ALA A 136 1.55 11.42 -27.77
C ALA A 136 2.67 11.95 -26.84
N GLN A 137 3.23 13.14 -27.15
CA GLN A 137 4.18 13.85 -26.29
C GLN A 137 3.49 14.49 -25.08
N LEU A 138 2.33 15.15 -25.27
CA LEU A 138 1.61 15.86 -24.20
C LEU A 138 1.29 14.98 -22.99
N ILE A 139 0.86 13.74 -23.25
CA ILE A 139 0.38 12.81 -22.23
C ILE A 139 1.50 12.14 -21.41
N GLU A 140 2.78 12.37 -21.75
CA GLU A 140 3.93 11.75 -21.08
C GLU A 140 3.88 11.96 -19.55
N THR A 141 3.78 13.21 -19.11
CA THR A 141 3.85 13.57 -17.68
C THR A 141 2.71 12.93 -16.89
N SER A 142 1.47 13.01 -17.41
CA SER A 142 0.29 12.46 -16.73
C SER A 142 0.36 10.93 -16.65
N LEU A 143 0.75 10.24 -17.74
CA LEU A 143 0.87 8.78 -17.74
C LEU A 143 1.99 8.29 -16.82
N LEU A 144 3.13 9.00 -16.74
CA LEU A 144 4.19 8.65 -15.80
C LEU A 144 3.71 8.73 -14.34
N ASN A 145 2.91 9.75 -14.01
CA ASN A 145 2.31 9.91 -12.69
C ASN A 145 1.28 8.80 -12.40
N ILE A 146 0.33 8.60 -13.32
CA ILE A 146 -0.80 7.66 -13.19
C ILE A 146 -0.35 6.19 -13.19
N ILE A 147 0.73 5.83 -13.89
CA ILE A 147 1.22 4.45 -13.91
C ILE A 147 2.22 4.19 -12.78
N GLY A 148 3.09 5.17 -12.49
CA GLY A 148 4.23 5.00 -11.58
C GLY A 148 3.80 4.68 -10.14
N PHE A 149 2.90 5.50 -9.57
CA PHE A 149 2.46 5.35 -8.19
C PHE A 149 1.60 4.09 -7.95
N PRO A 150 0.54 3.84 -8.74
CA PRO A 150 -0.24 2.59 -8.65
C PRO A 150 0.58 1.31 -8.77
N THR A 151 1.47 1.24 -9.76
CA THR A 151 2.35 0.06 -9.94
C THR A 151 3.24 -0.16 -8.71
N LEU A 152 3.75 0.92 -8.10
CA LEU A 152 4.57 0.85 -6.89
C LEU A 152 3.78 0.36 -5.67
N VAL A 153 2.60 0.93 -5.40
CA VAL A 153 1.75 0.53 -4.27
C VAL A 153 1.27 -0.91 -4.43
N CYS A 154 0.80 -1.30 -5.62
CA CYS A 154 0.34 -2.66 -5.91
C CYS A 154 1.47 -3.69 -5.70
N THR A 155 2.70 -3.34 -6.11
CA THR A 155 3.88 -4.17 -5.87
C THR A 155 4.17 -4.31 -4.38
N ASN A 156 4.15 -3.19 -3.62
CA ASN A 156 4.41 -3.19 -2.19
C ASN A 156 3.37 -4.03 -1.42
N ALA A 157 2.09 -3.84 -1.74
CA ALA A 157 0.98 -4.61 -1.19
C ALA A 157 1.13 -6.11 -1.46
N THR A 158 1.53 -6.48 -2.68
CA THR A 158 1.79 -7.87 -3.06
C THR A 158 2.93 -8.48 -2.25
N ARG A 159 4.02 -7.73 -2.04
CA ARG A 159 5.15 -8.19 -1.21
C ARG A 159 4.72 -8.40 0.25
N MET A 160 3.95 -7.46 0.80
CA MET A 160 3.39 -7.60 2.16
C MET A 160 2.43 -8.80 2.28
N ARG A 161 1.59 -9.04 1.27
CA ARG A 161 0.74 -10.26 1.21
C ARG A 161 1.58 -11.54 1.20
N VAL A 162 2.67 -11.59 0.44
CA VAL A 162 3.57 -12.76 0.44
C VAL A 162 4.21 -12.96 1.82
N ALA A 163 4.68 -11.88 2.46
CA ALA A 163 5.31 -11.94 3.78
C ALA A 163 4.32 -12.37 4.88
N ALA A 164 3.12 -11.80 4.89
CA ALA A 164 2.09 -12.10 5.88
C ALA A 164 1.50 -13.52 5.73
N GLY A 165 1.38 -14.02 4.50
CA GLY A 165 0.70 -15.28 4.20
C GLY A 165 -0.75 -15.07 3.77
N GLN A 166 -1.38 -16.16 3.29
CA GLN A 166 -2.77 -16.15 2.81
C GLN A 166 -3.78 -16.39 3.93
N ASP A 167 -3.33 -16.88 5.09
CA ASP A 167 -4.15 -17.17 6.27
C ASP A 167 -4.44 -15.94 7.13
N LYS A 168 -3.76 -14.82 6.86
CA LYS A 168 -3.90 -13.56 7.59
C LYS A 168 -4.79 -12.58 6.85
N VAL A 169 -5.48 -11.72 7.59
CA VAL A 169 -6.22 -10.59 6.99
C VAL A 169 -5.32 -9.36 6.98
N LEU A 170 -5.26 -8.66 5.84
CA LEU A 170 -4.53 -7.40 5.68
C LEU A 170 -5.51 -6.24 5.48
N MET A 171 -5.36 -5.19 6.28
CA MET A 171 -6.17 -3.98 6.24
C MET A 171 -5.30 -2.75 5.93
N GLU A 172 -5.73 -1.93 4.98
CA GLU A 172 -5.06 -0.69 4.59
C GLU A 172 -5.54 0.47 5.49
N PHE A 173 -4.65 0.95 6.37
CA PHE A 173 -4.93 1.98 7.41
C PHE A 173 -4.13 3.28 7.18
N GLY A 174 -3.71 3.52 5.95
CA GLY A 174 -2.75 4.55 5.58
C GLY A 174 -3.34 5.89 5.13
N LEU A 175 -4.65 6.01 4.89
CA LEU A 175 -5.28 7.24 4.36
C LEU A 175 -4.74 8.53 4.99
N ARG A 176 -4.59 8.59 6.31
CA ARG A 176 -4.13 9.77 7.06
C ARG A 176 -2.66 10.18 6.78
N ARG A 177 -1.87 9.32 6.13
CA ARG A 177 -0.47 9.55 5.75
C ARG A 177 -0.25 9.50 4.24
N ALA A 178 -1.29 9.19 3.46
CA ALA A 178 -1.20 9.16 2.01
C ALA A 178 -0.84 10.54 1.45
N GLN A 179 -0.17 10.55 0.29
CA GLN A 179 0.29 11.77 -0.34
C GLN A 179 -0.85 12.45 -1.11
N ALA A 180 -1.55 13.36 -0.43
CA ALA A 180 -2.77 14.04 -0.89
C ALA A 180 -4.00 13.12 -1.06
N ALA A 181 -5.16 13.75 -1.30
CA ALA A 181 -6.45 13.05 -1.33
C ALA A 181 -6.53 11.97 -2.43
N ASP A 182 -6.04 12.30 -3.63
CA ASP A 182 -5.98 11.36 -4.75
C ASP A 182 -5.01 10.20 -4.48
N GLY A 183 -3.86 10.49 -3.85
CA GLY A 183 -2.91 9.47 -3.40
C GLY A 183 -3.53 8.51 -2.39
N GLY A 184 -4.42 8.99 -1.50
CA GLY A 184 -5.19 8.16 -0.58
C GLY A 184 -6.17 7.23 -1.27
N MET A 185 -6.94 7.75 -2.23
CA MET A 185 -7.89 6.95 -3.01
C MET A 185 -7.20 5.89 -3.86
N SER A 186 -6.16 6.30 -4.59
CA SER A 186 -5.34 5.40 -5.40
C SER A 186 -4.67 4.33 -4.54
N ALA A 187 -4.06 4.71 -3.42
CA ALA A 187 -3.36 3.76 -2.56
C ALA A 187 -4.30 2.67 -2.03
N SER A 188 -5.51 3.03 -1.58
CA SER A 188 -6.50 2.05 -1.13
C SER A 188 -6.87 1.06 -2.24
N LEU A 189 -7.21 1.55 -3.45
CA LEU A 189 -7.56 0.68 -4.58
C LEU A 189 -6.44 -0.30 -4.94
N TYR A 190 -5.23 0.21 -5.12
CA TYR A 190 -4.10 -0.59 -5.58
C TYR A 190 -3.51 -1.47 -4.47
N ALA A 191 -3.73 -1.14 -3.19
CA ALA A 191 -3.44 -2.05 -2.08
C ALA A 191 -4.36 -3.28 -2.12
N ILE A 192 -5.66 -3.10 -2.34
CA ILE A 192 -6.61 -4.21 -2.48
C ILE A 192 -6.24 -5.08 -3.68
N MET A 193 -5.98 -4.47 -4.84
CA MET A 193 -5.50 -5.22 -6.02
C MET A 193 -4.24 -6.04 -5.70
N GLY A 194 -3.28 -5.45 -4.99
CA GLY A 194 -2.04 -6.12 -4.58
C GLY A 194 -2.24 -7.22 -3.53
N GLY A 195 -3.42 -7.37 -2.95
CA GLY A 195 -3.74 -8.49 -2.07
C GLY A 195 -4.19 -8.10 -0.66
N PHE A 196 -4.43 -6.83 -0.36
CA PHE A 196 -5.11 -6.45 0.88
C PHE A 196 -6.60 -6.80 0.81
N ASP A 197 -7.20 -7.07 1.96
CA ASP A 197 -8.59 -7.54 2.05
C ASP A 197 -9.57 -6.39 2.26
N LYS A 198 -9.19 -5.40 3.08
CA LYS A 198 -10.07 -4.29 3.50
C LYS A 198 -9.32 -2.96 3.57
N THR A 199 -10.05 -1.86 3.59
CA THR A 199 -9.51 -0.51 3.80
C THR A 199 -10.24 0.23 4.91
N SER A 200 -9.55 1.17 5.56
CA SER A 200 -10.20 2.17 6.43
C SER A 200 -10.76 3.38 5.66
N ASN A 201 -10.43 3.51 4.37
CA ASN A 201 -10.86 4.62 3.54
C ASN A 201 -12.32 4.43 3.09
N VAL A 202 -13.23 5.09 3.80
CA VAL A 202 -14.68 5.01 3.56
C VAL A 202 -15.05 5.44 2.13
N LEU A 203 -14.39 6.46 1.59
CA LEU A 203 -14.66 6.93 0.22
C LEU A 203 -14.21 5.90 -0.81
N ALA A 204 -13.04 5.27 -0.63
CA ALA A 204 -12.61 4.17 -1.49
C ALA A 204 -13.56 2.97 -1.42
N GLY A 205 -14.07 2.65 -0.23
CA GLY A 205 -15.10 1.62 -0.05
C GLY A 205 -16.36 1.89 -0.88
N LYS A 206 -16.85 3.12 -0.83
CA LYS A 206 -18.02 3.57 -1.61
C LYS A 206 -17.78 3.55 -3.12
N GLU A 207 -16.67 4.14 -3.58
CA GLU A 207 -16.44 4.35 -5.01
C GLU A 207 -15.97 3.08 -5.74
N TYR A 208 -15.26 2.18 -5.04
CA TYR A 208 -14.68 0.98 -5.65
C TYR A 208 -15.32 -0.33 -5.16
N ASN A 209 -16.39 -0.26 -4.35
CA ASN A 209 -17.04 -1.43 -3.76
C ASN A 209 -16.05 -2.33 -2.98
N ILE A 210 -15.21 -1.70 -2.16
CA ILE A 210 -14.23 -2.38 -1.30
C ILE A 210 -14.81 -2.50 0.11
N GLU A 211 -14.58 -3.64 0.76
CA GLU A 211 -14.98 -3.81 2.16
C GLU A 211 -14.23 -2.82 3.08
N VAL A 212 -15.00 -2.06 3.86
CA VAL A 212 -14.47 -1.08 4.82
C VAL A 212 -14.39 -1.70 6.21
N SER A 213 -13.28 -1.47 6.90
CA SER A 213 -13.09 -1.91 8.28
C SER A 213 -12.37 -0.85 9.10
N GLY A 214 -12.74 -0.74 10.36
CA GLY A 214 -12.14 0.19 11.31
C GLY A 214 -12.40 -0.24 12.75
N THR A 215 -11.64 0.34 13.67
CA THR A 215 -11.83 0.20 15.12
C THR A 215 -12.06 1.59 15.73
N HIS A 216 -12.09 1.70 17.05
CA HIS A 216 -11.96 3.00 17.72
C HIS A 216 -10.48 3.40 17.91
N ALA A 217 -10.25 4.66 18.28
CA ALA A 217 -8.93 5.25 18.48
C ALA A 217 -8.66 5.57 19.97
N HIS A 218 -7.40 5.85 20.33
CA HIS A 218 -7.03 6.21 21.72
C HIS A 218 -7.82 7.41 22.25
N ALA A 219 -8.10 8.40 21.41
CA ALA A 219 -8.89 9.56 21.80
C ALA A 219 -10.31 9.20 22.29
N PHE A 220 -10.91 8.13 21.74
CA PHE A 220 -12.19 7.62 22.23
C PHE A 220 -12.05 6.92 23.58
N VAL A 221 -10.96 6.17 23.80
CA VAL A 221 -10.71 5.54 25.11
C VAL A 221 -10.50 6.59 26.19
N MET A 222 -9.69 7.61 25.90
CA MET A 222 -9.34 8.68 26.83
C MET A 222 -10.48 9.66 27.12
N SER A 223 -11.60 9.62 26.39
CA SER A 223 -12.74 10.50 26.66
C SER A 223 -13.62 10.01 27.82
N PHE A 224 -13.33 8.85 28.40
CA PHE A 224 -14.05 8.27 29.52
C PHE A 224 -13.16 8.24 30.76
N SER A 225 -13.72 8.65 31.89
CA SER A 225 -13.06 8.62 33.20
C SER A 225 -13.55 7.46 34.07
N SER A 226 -14.83 7.07 33.92
CA SER A 226 -15.46 6.03 34.75
C SER A 226 -16.68 5.39 34.07
N MET A 227 -17.24 4.32 34.65
CA MET A 227 -18.47 3.68 34.17
C MET A 227 -19.70 4.61 34.21
N SER A 228 -19.65 5.70 34.98
CA SER A 228 -20.72 6.71 35.02
C SER A 228 -20.83 7.54 33.74
N ASP A 229 -19.77 7.60 32.92
CA ASP A 229 -19.77 8.30 31.64
C ASP A 229 -20.56 7.54 30.55
N VAL A 230 -20.84 6.25 30.77
CA VAL A 230 -21.62 5.41 29.84
C VAL A 230 -23.12 5.69 30.03
N LYS A 231 -23.65 6.62 29.23
CA LYS A 231 -25.07 7.01 29.27
C LYS A 231 -26.01 5.96 28.67
N ASN A 232 -25.62 5.34 27.57
CA ASN A 232 -26.41 4.26 26.97
C ASN A 232 -26.05 2.94 27.65
N ARG A 233 -26.92 2.50 28.58
CA ARG A 233 -26.65 1.33 29.42
C ARG A 233 -27.29 0.04 28.91
N MET A 234 -28.20 0.13 27.96
CA MET A 234 -29.04 -0.98 27.54
C MET A 234 -28.54 -1.61 26.24
N ILE A 235 -28.61 -2.94 26.16
CA ILE A 235 -28.34 -3.69 24.94
C ILE A 235 -29.41 -4.76 24.75
N LYS A 236 -29.77 -5.06 23.50
CA LYS A 236 -30.62 -6.21 23.18
C LYS A 236 -29.78 -7.49 23.19
N SER A 237 -30.32 -8.58 23.72
CA SER A 237 -29.74 -9.90 23.57
C SER A 237 -29.90 -10.40 22.13
N ALA A 238 -28.86 -10.99 21.56
CA ALA A 238 -28.94 -11.70 20.29
C ALA A 238 -29.57 -13.10 20.46
N LEU A 239 -29.67 -13.59 21.70
CA LEU A 239 -30.39 -14.83 22.01
C LEU A 239 -31.91 -14.59 21.99
N PRO A 240 -32.71 -15.55 21.47
CA PRO A 240 -34.16 -15.46 21.48
C PRO A 240 -34.71 -15.52 22.92
N LYS A 241 -35.69 -14.66 23.26
CA LYS A 241 -36.44 -14.78 24.54
C LYS A 241 -37.09 -16.16 24.62
N GLN A 242 -36.92 -16.85 25.76
CA GLN A 242 -37.75 -17.99 26.10
C GLN A 242 -39.13 -17.47 26.57
N VAL A 243 -40.08 -17.34 25.64
CA VAL A 243 -41.47 -17.03 25.99
C VAL A 243 -42.22 -18.35 26.21
N GLU A 244 -42.74 -18.57 27.41
CA GLU A 244 -43.70 -19.64 27.67
C GLU A 244 -44.94 -19.45 26.77
N LYS A 245 -45.23 -20.45 25.93
CA LYS A 245 -46.29 -20.41 24.92
C LYS A 245 -47.65 -20.03 25.51
N LYS A 246 -48.19 -18.86 25.13
CA LYS A 246 -49.64 -18.71 24.89
C LYS A 246 -49.87 -18.67 23.37
N LYS A 247 -50.91 -19.37 22.95
CA LYS A 247 -51.24 -19.62 21.55
C LYS A 247 -51.50 -18.29 20.83
N ASP A 248 -50.98 -18.27 19.60
CA ASP A 248 -51.20 -17.33 18.52
C ASP A 248 -50.36 -16.03 18.59
N GLU A 249 -49.59 -15.84 17.50
CA GLU A 249 -48.60 -14.80 17.17
C GLU A 249 -47.15 -15.02 17.67
N LYS A 250 -46.29 -15.47 16.74
CA LYS A 250 -44.83 -15.51 16.93
C LYS A 250 -44.23 -14.12 16.68
N ILE A 251 -44.16 -13.29 17.71
CA ILE A 251 -43.24 -12.15 17.73
C ILE A 251 -41.99 -12.61 18.50
N GLN A 252 -40.85 -12.75 17.81
CA GLN A 252 -39.56 -12.97 18.46
C GLN A 252 -39.12 -11.65 19.10
N GLU A 253 -39.53 -11.40 20.34
CA GLU A 253 -38.97 -10.29 21.11
C GLU A 253 -37.57 -10.65 21.62
N GLN A 254 -36.62 -9.72 21.49
CA GLN A 254 -35.30 -9.80 22.12
C GLN A 254 -35.37 -9.16 23.52
N GLU A 255 -34.69 -9.74 24.51
CA GLU A 255 -34.60 -9.18 25.85
C GLU A 255 -33.61 -8.03 25.88
N GLU A 256 -33.97 -6.93 26.54
CA GLU A 256 -33.10 -5.77 26.71
C GLU A 256 -32.55 -5.77 28.13
N VAL A 257 -31.23 -5.75 28.27
CA VAL A 257 -30.52 -5.90 29.55
C VAL A 257 -29.61 -4.71 29.82
N ASN A 258 -29.37 -4.40 31.09
CA ASN A 258 -28.40 -3.38 31.49
C ASN A 258 -26.99 -3.95 31.34
N PHE A 259 -26.37 -3.68 30.18
CA PHE A 259 -25.08 -4.20 29.80
C PHE A 259 -23.95 -3.67 30.69
N VAL A 260 -24.05 -2.42 31.14
CA VAL A 260 -22.99 -1.77 31.93
C VAL A 260 -22.83 -2.47 33.28
N ASP A 261 -23.94 -2.82 33.92
CA ASP A 261 -23.92 -3.53 35.21
C ASP A 261 -23.38 -4.96 35.03
N LEU A 262 -23.80 -5.66 33.97
CA LEU A 262 -23.28 -6.99 33.63
C LEU A 262 -21.78 -6.99 33.37
N VAL A 263 -21.28 -6.01 32.61
CA VAL A 263 -19.83 -5.86 32.35
C VAL A 263 -19.08 -5.54 33.64
N TRP A 264 -19.62 -4.68 34.49
CA TRP A 264 -18.99 -4.36 35.77
C TRP A 264 -18.85 -5.61 36.65
N GLU A 265 -19.91 -6.37 36.84
CA GLU A 265 -19.89 -7.63 37.58
C GLU A 265 -18.90 -8.64 36.94
N LYS A 266 -18.92 -8.76 35.62
CA LYS A 266 -17.99 -9.64 34.88
C LYS A 266 -16.53 -9.22 35.10
N SER A 267 -16.27 -7.92 35.14
CA SER A 267 -14.91 -7.39 35.32
C SER A 267 -14.32 -7.75 36.68
N LEU A 268 -15.13 -7.73 37.75
CA LEU A 268 -14.70 -8.14 39.07
C LEU A 268 -14.34 -9.64 39.09
N ARG A 269 -15.15 -10.47 38.43
CA ARG A 269 -14.90 -11.91 38.31
C ARG A 269 -13.62 -12.21 37.53
N ILE A 270 -13.42 -11.58 36.37
CA ILE A 270 -12.23 -11.82 35.53
C ILE A 270 -10.96 -11.31 36.20
N GLN A 271 -11.01 -10.15 36.87
CA GLN A 271 -9.87 -9.68 37.66
C GLN A 271 -9.48 -10.67 38.76
N SER A 272 -10.45 -11.26 39.46
CA SER A 272 -10.20 -12.30 40.46
C SER A 272 -9.54 -13.54 39.85
N ILE A 273 -10.05 -14.02 38.71
CA ILE A 273 -9.48 -15.15 37.95
C ILE A 273 -8.01 -14.88 37.58
N LEU A 274 -7.72 -13.71 37.01
CA LEU A 274 -6.38 -13.35 36.55
C LEU A 274 -5.40 -13.09 37.70
N MET A 275 -5.86 -12.57 38.84
CA MET A 275 -5.04 -12.40 40.04
C MET A 275 -4.53 -13.73 40.59
N GLN A 276 -5.37 -14.78 40.56
CA GLN A 276 -4.99 -16.12 41.05
C GLN A 276 -3.90 -16.75 40.18
N GLN A 277 -3.86 -16.43 38.88
CA GLN A 277 -2.88 -16.97 37.93
C GLN A 277 -1.56 -16.20 37.91
N LEU A 278 -1.59 -14.86 38.05
CA LEU A 278 -0.42 -14.01 37.81
C LEU A 278 0.53 -13.90 39.02
N ASN A 279 0.19 -14.47 40.18
CA ASN A 279 1.03 -14.43 41.38
C ASN A 279 1.45 -12.99 41.78
N ILE A 280 0.58 -12.01 41.52
CA ILE A 280 0.83 -10.58 41.79
C ILE A 280 0.37 -10.27 43.21
N PRO A 281 1.26 -9.80 44.13
CA PRO A 281 0.83 -9.33 45.44
C PRO A 281 -0.06 -8.07 45.27
N PRO A 282 -1.11 -7.89 46.10
CA PRO A 282 -1.85 -6.64 46.10
C PRO A 282 -0.90 -5.48 46.43
N LEU A 283 -0.90 -4.42 45.62
CA LEU A 283 -0.11 -3.22 45.91
C LEU A 283 -0.62 -2.61 47.22
N ALA A 284 0.28 -2.41 48.19
CA ALA A 284 -0.03 -1.67 49.40
C ALA A 284 -0.49 -0.25 49.02
N SER A 285 -1.63 0.15 49.56
CA SER A 285 -2.20 1.49 49.43
C SER A 285 -1.13 2.54 49.73
N SER A 286 -0.83 3.41 48.76
CA SER A 286 -0.05 4.62 49.02
C SER A 286 -0.86 5.55 49.92
N PRO A 287 -0.24 6.26 50.87
CA PRO A 287 -0.97 7.17 51.75
C PRO A 287 -1.56 8.35 50.95
N PRO A 288 -2.68 8.92 51.38
CA PRO A 288 -3.33 10.03 50.69
C PRO A 288 -2.42 11.27 50.67
N ILE A 289 -2.31 11.89 49.50
CA ILE A 289 -1.73 13.23 49.35
C ILE A 289 -2.75 14.21 49.95
N ASN A 290 -2.37 14.87 51.06
CA ASN A 290 -3.15 15.95 51.64
C ASN A 290 -3.32 17.09 50.64
N SER A 291 -4.55 17.35 50.23
CA SER A 291 -4.98 18.60 49.63
C SER A 291 -5.06 19.68 50.72
N SER A 292 -4.02 20.49 50.87
CA SER A 292 -4.16 21.80 51.52
C SER A 292 -4.26 22.87 50.44
N SER A 293 -5.47 23.41 50.31
CA SER A 293 -5.75 24.68 49.67
C SER A 293 -5.00 25.80 50.39
N ASP A 294 -4.03 26.41 49.73
CA ASP A 294 -3.61 27.78 50.04
C ASP A 294 -3.59 28.60 48.75
N THR A 295 -4.71 29.27 48.52
CA THR A 295 -4.81 30.43 47.65
C THR A 295 -4.02 31.58 48.26
N THR A 296 -3.02 32.09 47.55
CA THR A 296 -2.79 33.54 47.30
C THR A 296 -1.39 33.79 46.74
N LYS A 297 -1.32 34.20 45.47
CA LYS A 297 -0.73 35.46 44.97
C LYS A 297 -0.32 35.29 43.51
N PHE A 298 -1.11 35.96 42.66
CA PHE A 298 -0.69 36.43 41.36
C PHE A 298 0.59 37.26 41.51
N ASP A 299 1.60 36.97 40.71
CA ASP A 299 2.44 38.01 40.16
C ASP A 299 2.76 37.71 38.71
N GLN A 300 2.37 38.66 37.87
CA GLN A 300 2.56 38.65 36.43
C GLN A 300 3.99 39.04 36.13
N ASN A 301 4.73 38.20 35.39
CA ASN A 301 5.77 38.71 34.51
C ASN A 301 5.98 37.76 33.32
N THR A 302 5.35 38.17 32.23
CA THR A 302 5.58 37.81 30.84
C THR A 302 7.07 37.98 30.48
N GLN A 303 7.70 36.94 29.92
CA GLN A 303 8.65 37.12 28.83
C GLN A 303 8.76 35.85 27.96
N ILE A 304 8.60 36.10 26.67
CA ILE A 304 8.53 35.20 25.54
C ILE A 304 9.96 34.73 25.20
N PHE A 305 10.20 33.42 25.05
CA PHE A 305 11.45 32.90 24.48
C PHE A 305 11.23 32.34 23.07
N GLN A 306 11.91 32.97 22.11
CA GLN A 306 12.15 32.52 20.74
C GLN A 306 13.32 31.51 20.67
N PRO A 307 13.44 30.74 19.57
CA PRO A 307 14.27 29.55 19.48
C PRO A 307 15.75 29.84 19.16
N LEU A 308 16.66 29.08 19.78
CA LEU A 308 18.10 29.16 19.55
C LEU A 308 18.53 28.40 18.29
N THR A 309 19.22 29.11 17.40
CA THR A 309 19.91 28.61 16.21
C THR A 309 21.42 28.45 16.46
N LYS A 310 21.92 27.30 15.98
CA LYS A 310 23.27 26.94 15.50
C LYS A 310 24.48 27.85 15.80
N THR A 311 25.53 27.24 16.36
CA THR A 311 26.95 27.59 16.12
C THR A 311 27.83 26.31 16.03
N PRO A 312 29.00 26.36 15.35
CA PRO A 312 29.73 25.18 14.86
C PRO A 312 30.98 24.78 15.68
N LEU A 313 31.40 23.52 15.51
CA LEU A 313 32.57 22.86 16.10
C LEU A 313 33.92 23.24 15.41
N PRO A 314 35.05 23.16 16.14
CA PRO A 314 36.38 22.97 15.55
C PRO A 314 37.03 21.60 15.96
N PRO A 315 38.16 21.20 15.33
CA PRO A 315 38.51 19.79 15.08
C PRO A 315 39.50 19.17 16.09
N SER A 316 39.93 17.96 15.75
CA SER A 316 40.30 16.79 16.57
C SER A 316 41.80 16.55 16.92
N SER A 317 42.00 15.97 18.11
CA SER A 317 42.98 14.91 18.52
C SER A 317 44.45 15.28 18.84
N PRO A 318 45.29 14.42 19.51
CA PRO A 318 45.04 13.13 20.20
C PRO A 318 45.78 12.89 21.58
N ASN A 319 45.42 11.75 22.21
CA ASN A 319 46.22 10.79 23.02
C ASN A 319 46.26 10.76 24.57
N THR A 320 45.79 9.58 25.07
CA THR A 320 46.26 8.68 26.17
C THR A 320 45.74 8.82 27.62
N PRO A 321 45.64 7.69 28.39
CA PRO A 321 44.45 7.33 29.20
C PRO A 321 44.76 7.08 30.69
N ILE A 322 43.78 7.21 31.60
CA ILE A 322 43.90 6.73 33.00
C ILE A 322 42.58 6.17 33.56
N ILE A 323 42.56 4.84 33.68
CA ILE A 323 42.25 3.96 34.85
C ILE A 323 41.06 4.24 35.80
N ILE A 324 40.38 3.12 36.07
CA ILE A 324 39.23 2.76 36.91
C ILE A 324 39.52 2.87 38.43
N ASP A 325 38.54 3.27 39.25
CA ASP A 325 38.13 2.55 40.48
C ASP A 325 36.99 3.24 41.26
N GLU A 326 36.02 2.42 41.67
CA GLU A 326 34.99 2.62 42.72
C GLU A 326 35.27 1.53 43.81
N PRO A 327 34.54 1.45 44.95
CA PRO A 327 33.92 2.44 45.83
C PRO A 327 34.26 2.15 47.33
N LYS A 328 33.73 2.93 48.30
CA LYS A 328 33.43 2.48 49.68
C LYS A 328 32.61 3.50 50.50
N SER A 329 31.47 3.04 51.03
CA SER A 329 30.78 3.53 52.26
C SER A 329 31.39 2.81 53.49
N PRO A 330 31.01 3.00 54.80
CA PRO A 330 29.71 3.45 55.36
C PRO A 330 29.74 4.32 56.67
N SER A 331 28.58 4.76 57.16
CA SER A 331 28.02 4.46 58.53
C SER A 331 27.15 5.54 59.23
N LYS A 332 25.93 5.10 59.58
CA LYS A 332 25.07 5.23 60.80
C LYS A 332 25.14 6.42 61.79
N THR A 333 23.95 6.98 62.09
CA THR A 333 23.42 7.35 63.45
C THR A 333 21.90 7.68 63.34
N LYS A 334 20.95 6.92 63.93
CA LYS A 334 20.40 6.81 65.31
C LYS A 334 19.47 7.95 65.81
N LEU A 335 18.16 7.60 65.86
CA LEU A 335 17.08 7.86 66.84
C LEU A 335 16.76 9.27 67.37
N LEU A 336 15.46 9.61 67.39
CA LEU A 336 14.67 10.01 68.58
C LEU A 336 13.16 10.15 68.27
N SER A 337 12.33 9.69 69.20
CA SER A 337 10.87 9.96 69.34
C SER A 337 10.65 10.92 70.52
N PRO A 338 9.51 11.64 70.62
CA PRO A 338 8.44 11.14 71.50
C PRO A 338 6.98 11.48 71.10
N SER A 339 6.09 10.70 71.71
CA SER A 339 4.62 10.65 71.75
C SER A 339 3.84 11.94 72.07
N GLN A 340 2.59 12.06 71.59
CA GLN A 340 1.37 12.08 72.45
C GLN A 340 0.03 12.08 71.65
N LEU A 341 -1.00 11.58 72.37
CA LEU A 341 -2.41 11.24 72.08
C LEU A 341 -3.21 12.10 71.08
N HIS A 342 -4.10 11.45 70.30
CA HIS A 342 -5.56 11.62 70.40
C HIS A 342 -6.33 10.50 69.66
N SER A 343 -7.53 10.22 70.17
CA SER A 343 -8.44 9.09 69.96
C SER A 343 -9.01 8.94 68.54
N SER A 344 -9.03 7.69 68.06
CA SER A 344 -9.61 7.22 66.80
C SER A 344 -11.15 7.25 66.75
N PRO A 345 -11.78 7.58 65.61
CA PRO A 345 -13.09 7.06 65.25
C PRO A 345 -12.96 5.63 64.69
N PRO A 346 -14.04 4.81 64.67
CA PRO A 346 -13.95 3.42 64.26
C PRO A 346 -13.52 3.28 62.79
N PRO A 347 -12.73 2.27 62.41
CA PRO A 347 -12.38 2.04 61.02
C PRO A 347 -13.66 1.63 60.26
N ILE A 348 -14.00 2.42 59.25
CA ILE A 348 -14.82 1.96 58.14
C ILE A 348 -14.06 0.78 57.54
N SER A 349 -14.70 -0.40 57.47
CA SER A 349 -14.14 -1.58 56.81
C SER A 349 -13.59 -1.16 55.45
N PRO A 350 -12.32 -1.47 55.10
CA PRO A 350 -11.88 -1.24 53.74
C PRO A 350 -12.78 -2.12 52.86
N GLY A 351 -13.53 -1.49 51.96
CA GLY A 351 -14.08 -2.20 50.82
C GLY A 351 -12.95 -2.92 50.08
N PRO A 352 -13.28 -3.91 49.23
CA PRO A 352 -12.27 -4.59 48.42
C PRO A 352 -11.37 -3.56 47.71
N PRO A 353 -10.05 -3.82 47.57
CA PRO A 353 -9.13 -2.87 46.99
C PRO A 353 -9.59 -2.43 45.59
N ALA A 354 -9.45 -1.13 45.31
CA ALA A 354 -9.80 -0.48 44.05
C ALA A 354 -9.24 -1.23 42.82
N PRO A 355 -9.91 -1.15 41.65
CA PRO A 355 -9.69 -2.07 40.53
C PRO A 355 -8.25 -2.02 40.00
N VAL A 356 -7.73 -3.19 39.62
CA VAL A 356 -6.38 -3.35 39.05
C VAL A 356 -6.31 -2.93 37.58
N VAL A 357 -7.47 -2.67 36.97
CA VAL A 357 -7.68 -2.24 35.58
C VAL A 357 -8.17 -0.79 35.54
N ASN A 358 -7.90 -0.08 34.44
CA ASN A 358 -8.38 1.30 34.26
C ASN A 358 -9.90 1.31 34.01
N GLU A 359 -10.65 2.00 34.86
CA GLU A 359 -12.12 2.05 34.77
C GLU A 359 -12.62 2.86 33.56
N GLY A 360 -11.97 3.97 33.22
CA GLY A 360 -12.30 4.75 32.02
C GLY A 360 -12.14 3.94 30.74
N GLU A 361 -11.10 3.10 30.66
CA GLU A 361 -10.89 2.16 29.55
C GLU A 361 -11.99 1.10 29.47
N LEU A 362 -12.41 0.53 30.61
CA LEU A 362 -13.56 -0.39 30.67
C LEU A 362 -14.85 0.30 30.22
N ALA A 363 -15.08 1.54 30.66
CA ALA A 363 -16.24 2.35 30.28
C ALA A 363 -16.27 2.63 28.78
N ALA A 364 -15.14 3.00 28.19
CA ALA A 364 -15.02 3.21 26.76
C ALA A 364 -15.34 1.94 25.97
N PHE A 365 -14.76 0.79 26.36
CA PHE A 365 -15.02 -0.49 25.70
C PHE A 365 -16.49 -0.89 25.81
N THR A 366 -17.09 -0.70 26.98
CA THR A 366 -18.52 -0.94 27.23
C THR A 366 -19.37 -0.06 26.34
N SER A 367 -19.08 1.24 26.28
CA SER A 367 -19.82 2.19 25.43
C SER A 367 -19.74 1.83 23.94
N TYR A 368 -18.56 1.41 23.47
CA TYR A 368 -18.38 0.98 22.09
C TYR A 368 -19.12 -0.33 21.80
N ALA A 369 -19.05 -1.31 22.70
CA ALA A 369 -19.75 -2.58 22.58
C ALA A 369 -21.27 -2.43 22.56
N VAL A 370 -21.85 -1.55 23.37
CA VAL A 370 -23.30 -1.25 23.32
C VAL A 370 -23.70 -0.71 21.93
N SER A 371 -22.84 0.11 21.33
CA SER A 371 -23.12 0.73 20.02
C SER A 371 -22.87 -0.22 18.85
N PHE A 372 -21.87 -1.10 18.96
CA PHE A 372 -21.38 -1.97 17.88
C PHE A 372 -21.14 -3.41 18.33
N PRO A 373 -22.16 -4.12 18.86
CA PRO A 373 -21.94 -5.39 19.53
C PRO A 373 -21.54 -6.56 18.61
N TYR A 374 -21.86 -6.47 17.31
CA TYR A 374 -21.46 -7.47 16.31
C TYR A 374 -20.03 -7.28 15.78
N GLN A 375 -19.40 -6.12 16.04
CA GLN A 375 -18.10 -5.74 15.45
C GLN A 375 -17.17 -5.14 16.51
N PHE A 376 -17.29 -5.58 17.75
CA PHE A 376 -16.49 -5.06 18.85
C PHE A 376 -15.00 -5.43 18.66
N CYS A 377 -14.16 -4.39 18.55
CA CYS A 377 -12.71 -4.50 18.52
C CYS A 377 -12.11 -3.49 19.50
N ALA A 378 -11.45 -3.97 20.55
CA ALA A 378 -10.91 -3.13 21.62
C ALA A 378 -9.45 -2.72 21.37
N LEU A 379 -9.17 -1.42 21.40
CA LEU A 379 -7.80 -0.90 21.44
C LEU A 379 -7.23 -0.97 22.86
N VAL A 380 -6.38 -1.97 23.12
CA VAL A 380 -6.03 -2.41 24.49
C VAL A 380 -4.75 -1.80 25.06
N ASP A 381 -4.02 -0.99 24.31
CA ASP A 381 -2.71 -0.47 24.70
C ASP A 381 -2.72 1.03 25.04
N THR A 382 -3.87 1.57 25.47
CA THR A 382 -3.96 2.97 25.89
C THR A 382 -3.22 3.23 27.20
N TYR A 383 -3.38 2.35 28.20
CA TYR A 383 -2.72 2.48 29.50
C TYR A 383 -1.73 1.34 29.76
N ASN A 384 -2.21 0.09 29.72
CA ASN A 384 -1.38 -1.09 29.83
C ASN A 384 -2.05 -2.30 29.19
N THR A 385 -1.43 -2.87 28.15
CA THR A 385 -1.98 -3.98 27.37
C THR A 385 -2.39 -5.17 28.22
N LEU A 386 -1.48 -5.73 29.01
CA LEU A 386 -1.73 -7.01 29.71
C LEU A 386 -2.36 -6.84 31.08
N ARG A 387 -2.18 -5.67 31.74
CA ARG A 387 -2.70 -5.42 33.09
C ARG A 387 -4.04 -4.69 33.11
N SER A 388 -4.41 -4.01 32.02
CA SER A 388 -5.66 -3.21 31.95
C SER A 388 -6.48 -3.57 30.71
N GLY A 389 -5.94 -3.34 29.52
CA GLY A 389 -6.73 -3.41 28.28
C GLY A 389 -7.23 -4.82 27.95
N VAL A 390 -6.38 -5.84 27.98
CA VAL A 390 -6.79 -7.24 27.74
C VAL A 390 -7.78 -7.74 28.80
N PRO A 391 -7.57 -7.52 30.12
CA PRO A 391 -8.58 -7.82 31.13
C PRO A 391 -9.93 -7.10 30.91
N ASN A 392 -9.90 -5.80 30.58
CA ASN A 392 -11.10 -5.02 30.28
C ASN A 392 -11.83 -5.55 29.04
N PHE A 393 -11.07 -5.87 27.97
CA PHE A 393 -11.60 -6.50 26.77
C PHE A 393 -12.30 -7.83 27.10
N LEU A 394 -11.65 -8.72 27.86
CA LEU A 394 -12.22 -10.02 28.23
C LEU A 394 -13.53 -9.87 29.01
N SER A 395 -13.63 -8.84 29.85
CA SER A 395 -14.86 -8.50 30.60
C SER A 395 -16.02 -8.15 29.68
N VAL A 396 -15.77 -7.28 28.70
CA VAL A 396 -16.78 -6.87 27.71
C VAL A 396 -17.10 -8.01 26.74
N ALA A 397 -16.09 -8.68 26.19
CA ALA A 397 -16.25 -9.76 25.22
C ALA A 397 -16.98 -10.98 25.81
N SER A 398 -16.65 -11.38 27.04
CA SER A 398 -17.35 -12.45 27.75
C SER A 398 -18.84 -12.13 27.94
N THR A 399 -19.14 -10.87 28.29
CA THR A 399 -20.52 -10.41 28.48
C THR A 399 -21.28 -10.36 27.15
N LEU A 400 -20.64 -9.94 26.05
CA LEU A 400 -21.24 -10.00 24.72
C LEU A 400 -21.55 -11.45 24.30
N LEU A 401 -20.64 -12.39 24.56
CA LEU A 401 -20.84 -13.81 24.26
C LEU A 401 -22.02 -14.41 25.05
N ASP A 402 -22.18 -14.05 26.33
CA ASP A 402 -23.34 -14.47 27.14
C ASP A 402 -24.68 -14.00 26.54
N LEU A 403 -24.66 -12.89 25.81
CA LEU A 403 -25.81 -12.32 25.12
C LEU A 403 -25.95 -12.82 23.67
N GLY A 404 -25.12 -13.78 23.23
CA GLY A 404 -25.19 -14.41 21.90
C GLY A 404 -24.53 -13.63 20.77
N TYR A 405 -23.73 -12.60 21.08
CA TYR A 405 -22.95 -11.88 20.08
C TYR A 405 -21.70 -12.67 19.66
N PRO A 406 -21.13 -12.43 18.46
CA PRO A 406 -19.99 -13.19 17.96
C PRO A 406 -18.67 -12.85 18.70
N PRO A 407 -17.65 -13.73 18.60
CA PRO A 407 -16.31 -13.46 19.12
C PRO A 407 -15.74 -12.13 18.62
N SER A 408 -15.19 -11.36 19.55
CA SER A 408 -14.66 -10.01 19.33
C SER A 408 -13.15 -10.04 19.01
N SER A 409 -12.52 -8.87 18.94
CA SER A 409 -11.07 -8.79 18.72
C SER A 409 -10.40 -7.72 19.58
N ILE A 410 -9.09 -7.82 19.76
CA ILE A 410 -8.26 -6.74 20.31
C ILE A 410 -7.41 -6.12 19.20
N ARG A 411 -6.99 -4.88 19.38
CA ARG A 411 -5.98 -4.19 18.58
C ARG A 411 -4.78 -3.81 19.44
N LEU A 412 -3.60 -4.26 19.01
CA LEU A 412 -2.28 -3.89 19.53
C LEU A 412 -1.66 -2.85 18.60
N ASP A 413 -1.28 -1.68 19.09
CA ASP A 413 -0.71 -0.57 18.31
C ASP A 413 0.67 -0.11 18.86
N SER A 414 1.28 -0.89 19.75
CA SER A 414 2.57 -0.58 20.38
C SER A 414 3.19 -1.80 21.07
N GLY A 415 4.46 -1.67 21.46
CA GLY A 415 5.21 -2.72 22.17
C GLY A 415 5.68 -3.86 21.27
N ASP A 416 6.15 -4.95 21.89
CA ASP A 416 6.54 -6.18 21.18
C ASP A 416 5.28 -6.95 20.75
N LEU A 417 4.87 -6.76 19.50
CA LEU A 417 3.66 -7.35 18.93
C LEU A 417 3.67 -8.89 18.95
N ALA A 418 4.84 -9.53 18.80
CA ALA A 418 4.92 -10.98 18.84
C ALA A 418 4.70 -11.50 20.26
N TYR A 419 5.36 -10.91 21.24
CA TYR A 419 5.18 -11.25 22.66
C TYR A 419 3.73 -10.96 23.12
N LEU A 420 3.24 -9.74 22.88
CA LEU A 420 1.93 -9.30 23.34
C LEU A 420 0.79 -10.12 22.72
N SER A 421 0.88 -10.50 21.43
CA SER A 421 -0.13 -11.37 20.82
C SER A 421 -0.18 -12.76 21.45
N LYS A 422 0.98 -13.34 21.78
CA LYS A 422 1.06 -14.64 22.46
C LYS A 422 0.50 -14.58 23.88
N GLU A 423 0.87 -13.57 24.65
CA GLU A 423 0.36 -13.41 26.02
C GLU A 423 -1.14 -13.11 26.05
N ALA A 424 -1.65 -12.27 25.13
CA ALA A 424 -3.08 -12.04 24.99
C ALA A 424 -3.84 -13.34 24.69
N LYS A 425 -3.36 -14.17 23.75
CA LYS A 425 -3.97 -15.47 23.46
C LYS A 425 -3.93 -16.44 24.65
N LYS A 426 -2.86 -16.45 25.43
CA LYS A 426 -2.80 -17.25 26.67
C LYS A 426 -3.88 -16.81 27.66
N MET A 427 -4.07 -15.50 27.85
CA MET A 427 -5.13 -14.95 28.71
C MET A 427 -6.52 -15.30 28.18
N PHE A 428 -6.73 -15.25 26.86
CA PHE A 428 -8.00 -15.63 26.24
C PHE A 428 -8.33 -17.09 26.54
N ASN A 429 -7.36 -17.99 26.35
CA ASN A 429 -7.55 -19.42 26.62
C ASN A 429 -7.82 -19.69 28.09
N PHE A 430 -7.04 -19.10 28.98
CA PHE A 430 -7.21 -19.29 30.42
C PHE A 430 -8.57 -18.82 30.91
N VAL A 431 -8.98 -17.61 30.55
CA VAL A 431 -10.29 -17.07 30.97
C VAL A 431 -11.43 -17.84 30.30
N ALA A 432 -11.26 -18.31 29.06
CA ALA A 432 -12.23 -19.18 28.41
C ALA A 432 -12.47 -20.48 29.19
N ASP A 433 -11.40 -21.12 29.67
CA ASP A 433 -11.49 -22.36 30.46
C ASP A 433 -12.17 -22.10 31.81
N GLU A 434 -11.76 -21.06 32.52
CA GLU A 434 -12.31 -20.70 33.84
C GLU A 434 -13.78 -20.24 33.81
N LEU A 435 -14.23 -19.67 32.68
CA LEU A 435 -15.62 -19.27 32.47
C LEU A 435 -16.44 -20.30 31.70
N ASN A 436 -15.84 -21.40 31.24
CA ASN A 436 -16.45 -22.36 30.32
C ASN A 436 -17.05 -21.69 29.06
N GLN A 437 -16.32 -20.73 28.49
CA GLN A 437 -16.71 -19.96 27.30
C GLN A 437 -15.70 -20.17 26.16
N GLU A 438 -15.78 -21.31 25.47
CA GLU A 438 -14.85 -21.69 24.37
C GLU A 438 -14.77 -20.66 23.24
N ASP A 439 -15.83 -19.88 23.01
CA ASP A 439 -15.85 -18.85 21.97
C ASP A 439 -14.88 -17.69 22.25
N LEU A 440 -14.45 -17.48 23.50
CA LEU A 440 -13.37 -16.52 23.82
C LEU A 440 -12.04 -16.91 23.18
N LYS A 441 -11.76 -18.21 23.01
CA LYS A 441 -10.52 -18.69 22.35
C LYS A 441 -10.47 -18.26 20.88
N LYS A 442 -11.64 -18.05 20.26
CA LYS A 442 -11.82 -17.62 18.87
C LYS A 442 -11.65 -16.11 18.68
N CYS A 443 -11.58 -15.32 19.76
CA CYS A 443 -11.34 -13.88 19.67
C CYS A 443 -10.02 -13.58 18.94
N LYS A 444 -10.04 -12.60 18.03
CA LYS A 444 -8.89 -12.33 17.13
C LYS A 444 -7.94 -11.28 17.67
N VAL A 445 -6.69 -11.33 17.23
CA VAL A 445 -5.68 -10.29 17.50
C VAL A 445 -5.40 -9.51 16.23
N VAL A 446 -5.66 -8.21 16.29
CA VAL A 446 -5.27 -7.21 15.29
C VAL A 446 -3.97 -6.55 15.74
N ALA A 447 -3.01 -6.40 14.84
CA ALA A 447 -1.82 -5.59 15.09
C ALA A 447 -1.70 -4.46 14.08
N SER A 448 -1.41 -3.27 14.57
CA SER A 448 -0.99 -2.11 13.79
C SER A 448 0.28 -1.52 14.42
N ASN A 449 0.81 -0.44 13.83
CA ASN A 449 2.03 0.31 14.19
C ASN A 449 3.27 -0.01 13.35
N ASP A 450 3.59 0.89 12.42
CA ASP A 450 4.79 0.90 11.57
C ASP A 450 5.19 -0.45 10.94
N ILE A 451 4.20 -1.33 10.74
CA ILE A 451 4.40 -2.63 10.11
C ILE A 451 4.86 -2.44 8.66
N ASN A 452 5.89 -3.19 8.28
CA ASN A 452 6.42 -3.26 6.93
C ASN A 452 6.74 -4.73 6.58
N GLU A 453 7.24 -4.96 5.36
CA GLU A 453 7.58 -6.32 4.88
C GLU A 453 8.56 -7.06 5.81
N ASP A 454 9.61 -6.40 6.28
CA ASP A 454 10.65 -7.01 7.12
C ASP A 454 10.10 -7.39 8.50
N ILE A 455 9.22 -6.55 9.06
CA ILE A 455 8.51 -6.82 10.31
C ILE A 455 7.58 -8.02 10.15
N LEU A 456 6.84 -8.14 9.04
CA LEU A 456 5.97 -9.30 8.79
C LEU A 456 6.77 -10.61 8.77
N TYR A 457 7.92 -10.65 8.09
CA TYR A 457 8.81 -11.81 8.14
C TYR A 457 9.37 -12.07 9.54
N SER A 458 9.74 -11.01 10.28
CA SER A 458 10.22 -11.14 11.65
C SER A 458 9.17 -11.74 12.57
N LEU A 459 7.93 -11.24 12.52
CA LEU A 459 6.82 -11.75 13.31
C LEU A 459 6.54 -13.21 12.99
N LYS A 460 6.52 -13.58 11.70
CA LYS A 460 6.34 -14.96 11.24
C LYS A 460 7.40 -15.91 11.82
N ARG A 461 8.67 -15.49 11.90
CA ARG A 461 9.75 -16.29 12.54
C ARG A 461 9.59 -16.44 14.04
N GLN A 462 8.87 -15.53 14.70
CA GLN A 462 8.64 -15.52 16.15
C GLN A 462 7.36 -16.25 16.57
N ASP A 463 6.67 -16.89 15.62
CA ASP A 463 5.42 -17.62 15.84
C ASP A 463 4.35 -16.77 16.56
N HIS A 464 4.18 -15.55 16.05
CA HIS A 464 3.20 -14.60 16.57
C HIS A 464 1.76 -15.13 16.45
N GLN A 465 0.86 -14.65 17.31
CA GLN A 465 -0.56 -15.05 17.32
C GLN A 465 -1.47 -13.94 16.76
N ILE A 466 -1.01 -13.24 15.72
CA ILE A 466 -1.76 -12.14 15.09
C ILE A 466 -2.57 -12.72 13.93
N ASP A 467 -3.85 -12.36 13.87
CA ASP A 467 -4.79 -12.80 12.84
C ASP A 467 -4.95 -11.75 11.74
N ILE A 468 -4.82 -10.47 12.10
CA ILE A 468 -5.12 -9.32 11.23
C ILE A 468 -4.01 -8.27 11.37
N PHE A 469 -3.52 -7.76 10.24
CA PHE A 469 -2.55 -6.66 10.21
C PHE A 469 -3.17 -5.39 9.62
N GLY A 470 -3.15 -4.31 10.39
CA GLY A 470 -3.46 -2.95 9.94
C GLY A 470 -2.18 -2.22 9.53
N ILE A 471 -1.98 -1.99 8.24
CA ILE A 471 -0.75 -1.41 7.70
C ILE A 471 -1.05 -0.05 7.08
N GLY A 472 -0.33 0.98 7.54
CA GLY A 472 -0.52 2.37 7.13
C GLY A 472 0.63 2.94 6.32
N THR A 473 1.47 3.77 6.95
CA THR A 473 2.52 4.57 6.30
C THR A 473 3.37 3.79 5.31
N ASN A 474 3.98 2.68 5.73
CA ASN A 474 4.90 1.89 4.91
C ASN A 474 4.28 1.38 3.60
N LEU A 475 2.96 1.16 3.58
CA LEU A 475 2.21 0.73 2.41
C LEU A 475 1.93 1.90 1.47
N VAL A 476 1.17 2.90 1.95
CA VAL A 476 0.58 3.93 1.09
C VAL A 476 1.57 4.98 0.60
N THR A 477 2.66 5.20 1.34
CA THR A 477 3.74 6.10 0.91
C THR A 477 4.87 5.36 0.21
N CYS A 478 4.83 4.02 0.22
CA CYS A 478 5.94 3.17 -0.22
C CYS A 478 7.27 3.61 0.41
N GLN A 479 7.30 3.86 1.73
CA GLN A 479 8.38 4.56 2.43
C GLN A 479 9.81 4.12 2.06
N LYS A 480 10.04 2.81 1.86
CA LYS A 480 11.35 2.25 1.46
C LYS A 480 11.85 2.80 0.12
N GLN A 481 10.93 3.07 -0.80
CA GLN A 481 11.21 3.64 -2.11
C GLN A 481 9.92 4.30 -2.64
N PRO A 482 9.73 5.63 -2.49
CA PRO A 482 8.46 6.30 -2.78
C PRO A 482 8.23 6.61 -4.27
N ALA A 483 9.08 6.11 -5.17
CA ALA A 483 8.94 6.28 -6.62
C ALA A 483 9.47 5.07 -7.39
N LEU A 484 8.76 4.65 -8.42
CA LEU A 484 9.17 3.50 -9.26
C LEU A 484 10.31 3.84 -10.23
N GLY A 485 10.35 5.07 -10.74
CA GLY A 485 11.31 5.47 -11.78
C GLY A 485 10.89 5.01 -13.19
N CYS A 486 9.61 5.18 -13.52
CA CYS A 486 9.13 5.04 -14.90
C CYS A 486 9.78 6.09 -15.83
N VAL A 487 9.89 5.73 -17.10
CA VAL A 487 10.37 6.58 -18.18
C VAL A 487 9.46 6.41 -19.40
N TYR A 488 9.30 7.48 -20.16
CA TYR A 488 8.54 7.52 -21.40
C TYR A 488 9.48 7.96 -22.52
N LYS A 489 9.53 7.23 -23.64
CA LYS A 489 10.56 7.44 -24.67
C LYS A 489 10.01 7.26 -26.07
N LEU A 490 10.35 8.20 -26.96
CA LEU A 490 10.15 8.08 -28.41
C LEU A 490 11.05 6.96 -28.95
N VAL A 491 10.45 5.99 -29.64
CA VAL A 491 11.16 4.84 -30.22
C VAL A 491 11.02 4.77 -31.73
N GLU A 492 10.03 5.44 -32.31
CA GLU A 492 9.78 5.48 -33.76
C GLU A 492 9.10 6.80 -34.15
N LEU A 493 9.48 7.38 -35.29
CA LEU A 493 8.84 8.57 -35.87
C LEU A 493 8.77 8.43 -37.40
N GLU A 494 7.58 8.55 -37.99
CA GLU A 494 7.33 8.34 -39.43
C GLU A 494 7.90 7.00 -39.91
N GLY A 495 7.71 5.97 -39.09
CA GLY A 495 8.26 4.64 -39.34
C GLY A 495 9.79 4.51 -39.13
N LYS A 496 10.51 5.59 -38.85
CA LYS A 496 11.96 5.56 -38.68
C LYS A 496 12.30 5.26 -37.22
N PRO A 497 13.12 4.23 -36.93
CA PRO A 497 13.57 3.92 -35.57
C PRO A 497 14.32 5.08 -34.93
N ARG A 498 14.12 5.28 -33.63
CA ARG A 498 14.79 6.29 -32.81
C ARG A 498 15.49 5.64 -31.63
N ILE A 499 16.71 6.07 -31.35
CA ILE A 499 17.52 5.60 -30.23
C ILE A 499 18.07 6.78 -29.45
N LYS A 500 18.01 6.69 -28.12
CA LYS A 500 18.67 7.63 -27.21
C LYS A 500 19.88 6.93 -26.62
N ILE A 501 21.07 7.38 -27.00
CA ILE A 501 22.35 6.91 -26.45
C ILE A 501 22.61 7.61 -25.10
N SER A 502 23.36 6.97 -24.21
CA SER A 502 23.61 7.45 -22.86
C SER A 502 24.99 7.04 -22.38
N ASN A 503 25.65 7.88 -21.58
CA ASN A 503 26.95 7.55 -20.95
C ASN A 503 26.87 6.33 -20.04
N ASP A 504 25.68 6.03 -19.53
CA ASP A 504 25.34 4.76 -18.91
C ASP A 504 24.65 3.88 -19.96
N VAL A 505 25.35 2.82 -20.41
CA VAL A 505 24.86 1.91 -21.47
C VAL A 505 23.50 1.30 -21.11
N LYS A 506 23.24 1.04 -19.82
CA LYS A 506 21.95 0.49 -19.35
C LYS A 506 20.80 1.51 -19.46
N LYS A 507 21.12 2.78 -19.74
CA LYS A 507 20.15 3.85 -20.01
C LYS A 507 19.90 4.10 -21.49
N THR A 508 20.62 3.44 -22.39
CA THR A 508 20.29 3.42 -23.82
C THR A 508 18.89 2.84 -24.02
N THR A 509 18.12 3.38 -24.95
CA THR A 509 16.75 2.92 -25.22
C THR A 509 16.73 1.86 -26.31
N LEU A 510 15.76 0.93 -26.23
CA LEU A 510 15.50 -0.02 -27.31
C LEU A 510 14.73 0.70 -28.45
N PRO A 511 15.24 0.75 -29.69
CA PRO A 511 14.59 1.46 -30.81
C PRO A 511 13.35 0.73 -31.36
N CYS A 512 12.56 1.43 -32.18
CA CYS A 512 11.33 1.00 -32.88
C CYS A 512 10.16 0.51 -32.00
N LYS A 513 8.96 0.37 -32.57
CA LYS A 513 7.83 -0.24 -31.85
C LYS A 513 8.13 -1.70 -31.49
N LYS A 514 7.86 -2.13 -30.25
CA LYS A 514 8.13 -3.52 -29.81
C LYS A 514 6.99 -4.11 -29.00
N PHE A 515 6.92 -5.44 -29.01
CA PHE A 515 6.06 -6.24 -28.16
C PHE A 515 6.89 -7.21 -27.32
N ALA A 516 6.38 -7.59 -26.16
CA ALA A 516 7.02 -8.57 -25.29
C ALA A 516 6.22 -9.87 -25.23
N TYR A 517 6.95 -10.98 -25.15
CA TYR A 517 6.40 -12.32 -25.06
C TYR A 517 7.02 -13.05 -23.88
N ARG A 518 6.19 -13.58 -22.99
CA ARG A 518 6.63 -14.40 -21.87
C ARG A 518 6.71 -15.86 -22.29
N LEU A 519 7.92 -16.41 -22.21
CA LEU A 519 8.22 -17.79 -22.58
C LEU A 519 8.02 -18.70 -21.37
N LEU A 520 7.27 -19.78 -21.53
CA LEU A 520 6.95 -20.72 -20.46
C LEU A 520 7.62 -22.07 -20.65
N SER A 521 7.95 -22.72 -19.53
CA SER A 521 8.34 -24.13 -19.47
C SER A 521 7.14 -25.07 -19.67
N ALA A 522 7.40 -26.37 -19.77
CA ALA A 522 6.36 -27.41 -19.80
C ALA A 522 5.46 -27.35 -18.56
N GLN A 523 6.02 -26.98 -17.41
CA GLN A 523 5.30 -26.78 -16.13
C GLN A 523 4.57 -25.43 -16.06
N LYS A 524 4.49 -24.68 -17.16
CA LYS A 524 3.84 -23.35 -17.25
C LYS A 524 4.48 -22.29 -16.33
N VAL A 525 5.76 -22.47 -15.99
CA VAL A 525 6.56 -21.51 -15.22
C VAL A 525 7.23 -20.51 -16.18
N PRO A 526 7.23 -19.20 -15.88
CA PRO A 526 7.96 -18.21 -16.67
C PRO A 526 9.47 -18.49 -16.71
N LEU A 527 10.04 -18.53 -17.91
CA LEU A 527 11.48 -18.74 -18.15
C LEU A 527 12.21 -17.41 -18.35
N LEU A 528 11.69 -16.58 -19.27
CA LEU A 528 12.18 -15.26 -19.61
C LEU A 528 11.11 -14.48 -20.38
N ASP A 529 11.27 -13.16 -20.46
CA ASP A 529 10.50 -12.31 -21.37
C ASP A 529 11.39 -11.91 -22.56
N VAL A 530 10.89 -12.09 -23.79
CA VAL A 530 11.59 -11.71 -25.02
C VAL A 530 10.90 -10.52 -25.68
N ILE A 531 11.65 -9.47 -25.98
CA ILE A 531 11.20 -8.23 -26.63
C ILE A 531 11.53 -8.29 -28.11
N ILE A 532 10.52 -8.06 -28.95
CA ILE A 532 10.61 -8.27 -30.40
C ILE A 532 9.79 -7.19 -31.13
N PRO A 533 10.29 -6.60 -32.22
CA PRO A 533 9.50 -5.74 -33.10
C PRO A 533 8.31 -6.50 -33.74
N PRO A 534 7.19 -5.84 -34.05
CA PRO A 534 6.06 -6.48 -34.73
C PRO A 534 6.36 -6.92 -36.17
N SER A 535 7.35 -6.30 -36.81
CA SER A 535 7.80 -6.67 -38.16
C SER A 535 9.30 -6.97 -38.13
N PRO A 536 9.72 -8.17 -37.68
CA PRO A 536 11.12 -8.57 -37.68
C PRO A 536 11.76 -8.44 -39.08
N ASP A 537 11.01 -8.74 -40.13
CA ASP A 537 11.47 -8.65 -41.52
C ASP A 537 11.81 -7.21 -41.92
N ARG A 538 11.08 -6.23 -41.36
CA ARG A 538 11.38 -4.80 -41.53
C ARG A 538 12.73 -4.46 -40.93
N ILE A 539 13.08 -5.04 -39.79
CA ILE A 539 14.39 -4.84 -39.17
C ILE A 539 15.50 -5.42 -40.04
N VAL A 540 15.33 -6.64 -40.55
CA VAL A 540 16.30 -7.25 -41.46
C VAL A 540 16.49 -6.37 -42.70
N SER A 541 15.41 -5.85 -43.28
CA SER A 541 15.46 -4.94 -44.44
C SER A 541 16.22 -3.64 -44.14
N LEU A 542 15.97 -3.03 -42.97
CA LEU A 542 16.64 -1.79 -42.55
C LEU A 542 18.12 -2.01 -42.22
N SER A 543 18.48 -3.19 -41.71
CA SER A 543 19.86 -3.57 -41.39
C SER A 543 20.71 -3.97 -42.58
N SER A 544 20.12 -4.55 -43.63
CA SER A 544 20.86 -5.15 -44.74
C SER A 544 20.72 -4.45 -46.08
N GLY A 545 19.79 -3.51 -46.24
CA GLY A 545 19.56 -2.79 -47.51
C GLY A 545 18.93 -3.65 -48.62
N ASP A 546 18.87 -4.97 -48.43
CA ASP A 546 18.32 -5.95 -49.37
C ASP A 546 16.80 -6.12 -49.19
N LYS A 547 16.00 -5.53 -50.09
CA LYS A 547 14.53 -5.70 -50.09
C LYS A 547 14.06 -7.13 -50.39
N GLU A 548 14.93 -7.98 -50.95
CA GLU A 548 14.58 -9.36 -51.31
C GLU A 548 14.58 -10.35 -50.13
N LYS A 549 15.13 -9.96 -48.97
CA LYS A 549 15.13 -10.81 -47.75
C LYS A 549 13.85 -10.74 -46.92
N GLU A 550 12.85 -9.94 -47.33
CA GLU A 550 11.52 -9.86 -46.67
C GLU A 550 10.78 -11.21 -46.56
N LYS A 551 11.19 -12.24 -47.33
CA LYS A 551 10.48 -13.53 -47.40
C LYS A 551 11.08 -14.67 -46.57
N GLN A 552 12.17 -14.44 -45.83
CA GLN A 552 12.83 -15.49 -45.04
C GLN A 552 12.63 -15.33 -43.54
N GLN A 553 11.66 -16.12 -43.02
CA GLN A 553 11.53 -16.58 -41.64
C GLN A 553 11.37 -15.50 -40.56
N THR A 554 10.11 -15.16 -40.27
CA THR A 554 9.73 -14.31 -39.12
C THR A 554 10.25 -14.93 -37.82
N ASN A 555 11.21 -14.26 -37.17
CA ASN A 555 11.76 -14.63 -35.86
C ASN A 555 10.79 -14.36 -34.68
N ILE A 556 9.48 -14.55 -34.92
CA ILE A 556 8.47 -14.56 -33.87
C ILE A 556 8.63 -15.89 -33.11
N PRO A 557 8.62 -15.89 -31.76
CA PRO A 557 8.75 -17.09 -30.96
C PRO A 557 7.64 -18.07 -31.32
N GLN A 558 8.00 -19.33 -31.57
CA GLN A 558 7.06 -20.41 -31.86
C GLN A 558 7.20 -21.51 -30.82
N LYS A 559 6.06 -22.08 -30.41
CA LYS A 559 6.02 -23.17 -29.43
C LYS A 559 6.85 -24.34 -29.94
N GLY A 560 7.70 -24.89 -29.07
CA GLY A 560 8.56 -26.02 -29.38
C GLY A 560 9.71 -25.74 -30.34
N LYS A 561 9.88 -24.52 -30.88
CA LYS A 561 11.02 -24.17 -31.74
C LYS A 561 12.11 -23.47 -30.94
N LYS A 562 13.35 -23.93 -31.13
CA LYS A 562 14.53 -23.39 -30.46
C LYS A 562 15.02 -22.14 -31.19
N PHE A 563 15.32 -21.07 -30.45
CA PHE A 563 15.92 -19.84 -30.99
C PHE A 563 16.87 -19.21 -29.97
N LEU A 564 17.72 -18.29 -30.43
CA LEU A 564 18.71 -17.61 -29.60
C LEU A 564 18.14 -16.33 -28.98
N CYS A 565 18.21 -16.23 -27.65
CA CYS A 565 17.89 -15.03 -26.89
C CYS A 565 19.18 -14.37 -26.39
N CYS A 566 19.30 -13.06 -26.57
CA CYS A 566 20.45 -12.26 -26.18
C CYS A 566 20.02 -11.21 -25.14
N HIS A 567 20.85 -10.98 -24.13
CA HIS A 567 20.64 -9.84 -23.24
C HIS A 567 20.91 -8.54 -24.02
N PRO A 568 20.05 -7.51 -23.91
CA PRO A 568 20.13 -6.32 -24.76
C PRO A 568 21.38 -5.46 -24.56
N TYR A 569 22.08 -5.59 -23.44
CA TYR A 569 23.23 -4.73 -23.08
C TYR A 569 24.49 -5.49 -22.62
N GLU A 570 24.41 -6.82 -22.45
CA GLU A 570 25.50 -7.59 -21.83
C GLU A 570 25.75 -8.84 -22.68
N GLU A 571 26.66 -8.71 -23.64
CA GLU A 571 26.84 -9.66 -24.76
C GLU A 571 27.12 -11.10 -24.32
N LYS A 572 27.79 -11.26 -23.17
CA LYS A 572 28.10 -12.56 -22.56
C LYS A 572 26.85 -13.37 -22.16
N TYR A 573 25.72 -12.71 -21.95
CA TYR A 573 24.48 -13.36 -21.52
C TYR A 573 23.59 -13.66 -22.73
N ARG A 574 23.73 -14.88 -23.24
CA ARG A 574 22.94 -15.43 -24.33
C ARG A 574 22.56 -16.87 -24.06
N SER A 575 21.37 -17.27 -24.48
CA SER A 575 20.88 -18.63 -24.27
C SER A 575 19.94 -19.06 -25.39
N PHE A 576 20.07 -20.30 -25.83
CA PHE A 576 19.03 -20.92 -26.63
C PHE A 576 17.82 -21.27 -25.76
N VAL A 577 16.63 -20.92 -26.23
CA VAL A 577 15.37 -21.23 -25.55
C VAL A 577 14.43 -21.93 -26.51
N GLN A 578 13.74 -22.96 -26.00
CA GLN A 578 12.69 -23.68 -26.69
C GLN A 578 11.43 -23.62 -25.80
N PRO A 579 10.56 -22.61 -26.00
CA PRO A 579 9.40 -22.41 -25.14
C PRO A 579 8.36 -23.51 -25.36
N PHE A 580 7.80 -24.04 -24.28
CA PHE A 580 6.65 -24.93 -24.39
C PHE A 580 5.38 -24.16 -24.71
N ASP A 581 5.25 -22.96 -24.14
CA ASP A 581 4.13 -22.06 -24.37
C ASP A 581 4.59 -20.60 -24.35
N ILE A 582 3.79 -19.73 -24.95
CA ILE A 582 4.12 -18.32 -25.17
C ILE A 582 2.90 -17.48 -24.85
N ILE A 583 3.10 -16.46 -24.01
CA ILE A 583 2.08 -15.45 -23.69
C ILE A 583 2.50 -14.14 -24.34
N SER A 584 1.66 -13.59 -25.21
CA SER A 584 1.80 -12.19 -25.64
C SER A 584 1.35 -11.28 -24.50
N LEU A 585 2.20 -10.31 -24.14
CA LEU A 585 1.97 -9.50 -22.95
C LEU A 585 1.13 -8.25 -23.22
N HIS A 586 1.12 -7.75 -24.45
CA HIS A 586 0.49 -6.49 -24.81
C HIS A 586 -0.84 -6.69 -25.52
N ASN A 587 -1.85 -5.95 -25.10
CA ASN A 587 -3.18 -5.93 -25.70
C ASN A 587 -3.51 -4.51 -26.15
N LEU A 588 -4.18 -4.34 -27.28
CA LEU A 588 -4.75 -3.04 -27.66
C LEU A 588 -5.88 -2.71 -26.67
N VAL A 589 -5.75 -1.61 -25.94
CA VAL A 589 -6.69 -1.21 -24.86
C VAL A 589 -7.45 0.08 -25.18
N TRP A 590 -6.90 0.91 -26.08
CA TRP A 590 -7.49 2.16 -26.53
C TRP A 590 -7.32 2.30 -28.03
N SER A 591 -8.39 2.64 -28.74
CA SER A 591 -8.37 2.88 -30.18
C SER A 591 -9.59 3.68 -30.61
N ASN A 592 -9.45 4.57 -31.59
CA ASN A 592 -10.55 5.38 -32.13
C ASN A 592 -11.30 6.17 -31.05
N GLY A 593 -10.60 6.66 -30.03
CA GLY A 593 -11.21 7.44 -28.93
C GLY A 593 -12.00 6.64 -27.91
N HIS A 594 -11.93 5.30 -27.95
CA HIS A 594 -12.70 4.44 -27.07
C HIS A 594 -11.84 3.37 -26.40
N VAL A 595 -12.28 3.00 -25.19
CA VAL A 595 -11.76 1.86 -24.45
C VAL A 595 -12.26 0.55 -25.08
N ARG A 596 -11.39 -0.44 -25.12
CA ARG A 596 -11.73 -1.80 -25.55
C ARG A 596 -12.43 -2.55 -24.40
N ASN A 597 -13.53 -3.25 -24.70
CA ASN A 597 -14.36 -3.92 -23.67
C ASN A 597 -13.60 -4.89 -22.76
N ASP A 598 -12.55 -5.53 -23.27
CA ASP A 598 -11.72 -6.50 -22.56
C ASP A 598 -10.47 -5.89 -21.87
N ALA A 599 -10.29 -4.57 -21.96
CA ALA A 599 -9.13 -3.87 -21.41
C ALA A 599 -9.08 -3.89 -19.88
N LEU A 600 -10.25 -3.75 -19.23
CA LEU A 600 -10.36 -3.65 -17.77
C LEU A 600 -11.07 -4.85 -17.18
N GLN A 601 -10.60 -5.26 -16.00
CA GLN A 601 -11.23 -6.29 -15.19
C GLN A 601 -11.66 -5.70 -13.84
N SER A 602 -12.48 -6.44 -13.09
CA SER A 602 -12.81 -6.08 -11.71
C SER A 602 -11.57 -6.19 -10.80
N VAL A 603 -11.59 -5.45 -9.69
CA VAL A 603 -10.50 -5.48 -8.68
C VAL A 603 -10.20 -6.90 -8.21
N HIS A 604 -11.25 -7.70 -7.96
CA HIS A 604 -11.11 -9.09 -7.52
C HIS A 604 -10.52 -10.02 -8.60
N GLU A 605 -10.86 -9.82 -9.87
CA GLU A 605 -10.25 -10.60 -10.97
C GLU A 605 -8.76 -10.27 -11.15
N VAL A 606 -8.38 -9.00 -10.97
CA VAL A 606 -6.98 -8.56 -10.97
C VAL A 606 -6.23 -9.18 -9.78
N GLN A 607 -6.80 -9.12 -8.58
CA GLN A 607 -6.20 -9.72 -7.37
C GLN A 607 -5.99 -11.24 -7.54
N ALA A 608 -7.00 -11.96 -8.03
CA ALA A 608 -6.90 -13.39 -8.32
C ALA A 608 -5.84 -13.70 -9.40
N PHE A 609 -5.73 -12.82 -10.41
CA PHE A 609 -4.70 -12.93 -11.45
C PHE A 609 -3.29 -12.74 -10.89
N ILE A 610 -3.07 -11.73 -10.03
CA ILE A 610 -1.79 -11.50 -9.35
C ILE A 610 -1.41 -12.72 -8.51
N HIS A 611 -2.33 -13.21 -7.67
CA HIS A 611 -2.09 -14.40 -6.84
C HIS A 611 -1.69 -15.62 -7.67
N LYS A 612 -2.38 -15.86 -8.79
CA LYS A 612 -2.07 -16.94 -9.73
C LYS A 612 -0.69 -16.78 -10.39
N GLN A 613 -0.25 -15.55 -10.65
CA GLN A 613 1.09 -15.33 -11.21
C GLN A 613 2.18 -15.54 -10.16
N ILE A 614 2.00 -15.00 -8.95
CA ILE A 614 2.96 -15.14 -7.84
C ILE A 614 3.16 -16.62 -7.51
N THR A 615 2.09 -17.41 -7.42
CA THR A 615 2.18 -18.86 -7.13
C THR A 615 2.88 -19.67 -8.23
N ARG A 616 2.86 -19.20 -9.48
CA ARG A 616 3.54 -19.85 -10.62
C ARG A 616 4.97 -19.40 -10.82
N MET A 617 5.34 -18.25 -10.27
CA MET A 617 6.67 -17.69 -10.39
C MET A 617 7.65 -18.53 -9.57
N ARG A 618 8.88 -18.68 -10.06
CA ARG A 618 9.89 -19.40 -9.29
C ARG A 618 10.19 -18.63 -8.01
N THR A 619 10.29 -19.35 -6.89
CA THR A 619 10.49 -18.77 -5.57
C THR A 619 11.79 -17.98 -5.46
N ASP A 620 12.82 -18.33 -6.24
CA ASP A 620 14.10 -17.64 -6.20
C ASP A 620 14.05 -16.20 -6.73
N HIS A 621 13.09 -15.87 -7.61
CA HIS A 621 12.79 -14.50 -8.06
C HIS A 621 11.95 -13.70 -7.05
N LEU A 622 11.21 -14.39 -6.17
CA LEU A 622 10.30 -13.78 -5.20
C LEU A 622 10.95 -13.51 -3.84
N ARG A 623 12.19 -13.95 -3.64
CA ARG A 623 12.89 -13.80 -2.35
C ARG A 623 12.95 -12.32 -1.94
N PRO A 624 12.78 -12.01 -0.65
CA PRO A 624 12.93 -10.65 -0.14
C PRO A 624 14.39 -10.19 -0.24
N ASP A 625 15.32 -11.11 0.04
CA ASP A 625 16.75 -10.86 0.07
C ASP A 625 17.47 -11.59 -1.07
N ASN A 626 18.32 -10.86 -1.80
CA ASN A 626 19.11 -11.36 -2.93
C ASN A 626 18.31 -12.26 -3.90
N PRO A 627 17.16 -11.79 -4.42
CA PRO A 627 16.42 -12.52 -5.43
C PRO A 627 17.24 -12.74 -6.71
N THR A 628 16.98 -13.86 -7.40
CA THR A 628 17.60 -14.14 -8.69
C THR A 628 17.06 -13.17 -9.73
N PRO A 629 17.90 -12.52 -10.55
CA PRO A 629 17.42 -11.67 -11.63
C PRO A 629 16.56 -12.42 -12.65
N TYR A 630 15.43 -11.82 -13.03
CA TYR A 630 14.62 -12.36 -14.12
C TYR A 630 15.21 -11.97 -15.48
N LYS A 631 15.17 -12.90 -16.44
CA LYS A 631 15.78 -12.69 -17.75
C LYS A 631 14.82 -11.90 -18.65
N VAL A 632 15.27 -10.74 -19.11
CA VAL A 632 14.66 -10.00 -20.22
C VAL A 632 15.65 -10.02 -21.38
N SER A 633 15.19 -10.44 -22.56
CA SER A 633 16.05 -10.68 -23.71
C SER A 633 15.46 -10.13 -25.01
N VAL A 634 16.29 -10.05 -26.03
CA VAL A 634 15.93 -9.73 -27.42
C VAL A 634 16.33 -10.89 -28.33
N THR A 635 15.80 -10.93 -29.55
CA THR A 635 16.30 -11.85 -30.59
C THR A 635 17.68 -11.42 -31.09
N GLN A 636 18.44 -12.34 -31.68
CA GLN A 636 19.76 -12.04 -32.24
C GLN A 636 19.70 -10.96 -33.33
N ASP A 637 18.71 -11.01 -34.22
CA ASP A 637 18.58 -10.00 -35.28
C ASP A 637 18.30 -8.62 -34.70
N TYR A 638 17.44 -8.56 -33.68
CA TYR A 638 17.12 -7.28 -33.06
C TYR A 638 18.32 -6.73 -32.27
N TYR A 639 19.08 -7.60 -31.60
CA TYR A 639 20.36 -7.24 -30.99
C TYR A 639 21.31 -6.61 -32.03
N ASN A 640 21.56 -7.28 -33.16
CA ASN A 640 22.47 -6.80 -34.20
C ASN A 640 22.01 -5.44 -34.75
N PHE A 641 20.71 -5.29 -35.02
CA PHE A 641 20.12 -4.04 -35.47
C PHE A 641 20.33 -2.88 -34.48
N MET A 642 20.17 -3.14 -33.18
CA MET A 642 20.43 -2.12 -32.16
C MET A 642 21.87 -1.63 -32.19
N HIS A 643 22.84 -2.55 -32.29
CA HIS A 643 24.26 -2.21 -32.34
C HIS A 643 24.59 -1.39 -33.60
N GLN A 644 24.08 -1.79 -34.76
CA GLN A 644 24.22 -1.00 -35.99
C GLN A 644 23.65 0.41 -35.84
N LEU A 645 22.48 0.55 -35.21
CA LEU A 645 21.86 1.86 -35.01
C LEU A 645 22.66 2.73 -34.02
N ILE A 646 23.29 2.12 -33.00
CA ILE A 646 24.20 2.84 -32.09
C ILE A 646 25.42 3.33 -32.88
N GLU A 647 26.07 2.49 -33.66
CA GLU A 647 27.24 2.85 -34.49
C GLU A 647 26.92 4.00 -35.45
N GLN A 648 25.73 4.00 -36.06
CA GLN A 648 25.27 5.06 -36.98
C GLN A 648 25.01 6.41 -36.31
N ASN A 649 24.69 6.43 -35.00
CA ASN A 649 24.30 7.65 -34.29
C ASN A 649 25.36 8.13 -33.27
N ALA A 650 26.33 7.29 -32.93
CA ALA A 650 27.43 7.66 -32.05
C ALA A 650 28.42 8.56 -32.82
N PRO A 651 28.78 9.75 -32.28
CA PRO A 651 29.77 10.59 -32.92
C PRO A 651 31.14 9.89 -32.93
N ILE A 652 31.87 10.04 -34.03
CA ILE A 652 33.26 9.56 -34.14
C ILE A 652 34.17 10.71 -33.71
N GLU A 653 34.91 10.51 -32.63
CA GLU A 653 35.94 11.46 -32.19
C GLU A 653 37.23 11.22 -32.96
N THR A 654 37.84 12.29 -33.48
CA THR A 654 39.22 12.28 -33.97
C THR A 654 40.09 12.85 -32.87
N LEU A 655 40.95 12.02 -32.28
CA LEU A 655 41.94 12.47 -31.29
C LEU A 655 43.18 12.93 -32.05
N ASN A 656 43.51 14.21 -31.93
CA ASN A 656 44.79 14.77 -32.35
C ASN A 656 45.57 15.14 -31.09
N ASP A 657 46.87 14.82 -31.06
CA ASP A 657 47.79 15.11 -29.95
C ASP A 657 47.92 16.61 -29.64
#